data_AF-A0A928CC78-F1
#
_entry.id   AF-A0A928CC78-F1
#
_cell.length_a   1.000
_cell.length_b   1.000
_cell.length_c   1.000
_cell.angle_alpha   90.00
_cell.angle_beta   90.00
_cell.angle_gamma   90.00
#
_symmetry.space_group_name_H-M   'P 1'
#
loop_
_entity.id
_entity.type
_entity.pdbx_description
1 polymer ?
#
loop_
_entity_poly.entity_id
_entity_poly.type
_entity_poly.pdbx_seq_one_letter_code
_entity_poly.pdbx_strand_id
1 'polypeptide(L)'
;MNKLHKLLIIALILIMGGNTLKAENLTATRNSETELVTKNQDLHSHDNFITNDNHVASTLRASAAAADLTVTIDTGGKVTLKDADGDGYYEISTADELYAFAAAVNGGNRAINGKLTANIVVNQNMLTSDGDLNGDGSDFRAWIPINNSSINGYNGTFDGGEHTVSSLYFNNINTKYVGLFGNVASSGKVANVGVIDTYFNGFSYIGGVVGENSGTVSGCYNTSTVMGIMNGDGFNTSDYIGGVVGYNSGTVSDCYNNGSVSGIDNIGGVVGYNSGTVSDCYNNGSVSGRISIGGVVGDNSDIVSGCYNIGNISGGNRIGGVVGNNYSDDSPAIVTGCYNNGNVSGSLYVGGIVGNNRDIVRSCYSTGNSSEGGVVGGNRKDGTVTNCYYDSTVHTGNAFYFNLGTATDVLGKTTTQFASGEVAYLLQGEQEENVWGQTIGTDAYPVLGGEKVYRGYENCGDTEPKYTNDENISEEKLEHSGNITYTVNETDNTKHDITYSCCGMVVIEEHVSEKEENKATCKELAVCDHCGESYGELTHTGGTATCTTQAVCEVCGESYGELDPNNHEYENNNGFCNVCDTHQPATLVTNENYESLELAAEYVGFYQIGNAGQLYWFANHINTVDRTASAVLTADIDLEGKSDGTGRKWTPIGSTGENSHNFRGHFDGRNHTITNLYVDMQRAGLGFFGEVRLGVVENFTIYGDVKLTSDCSYVGGVIGSAPGANGTDVPDHNGATVRNITSYVNVTLDEGSHGSSFVGGFMGYANHETIIENCSWYGTLDLGANRADSGVGGFIGRLYDTSDVTVRNCAAYGTIKTAYKSGTFENYSTIYIGGFLSYSPAGAQTVLENNLWAGEIINNTDLEASNAHLSAFGTMTSFQSITNCYALNSTPYVTTNNENDND
;
A
#
# COMPACT_ATOMS: atom_id res chain seq x y z
N MET A 1 -72.60 -0.50 -26.39
CA MET A 1 -72.95 0.27 -25.17
C MET A 1 -72.67 -0.64 -23.99
N ASN A 2 -71.62 -0.53 -23.19
CA ASN A 2 -70.49 0.40 -23.05
C ASN A 2 -69.32 -0.51 -22.58
N LYS A 3 -68.14 -0.71 -23.18
CA LYS A 3 -67.31 0.00 -24.18
C LYS A 3 -67.13 1.50 -23.94
N LEU A 4 -65.86 1.89 -23.94
CA LEU A 4 -65.34 3.25 -24.11
C LEU A 4 -65.66 4.21 -22.97
N HIS A 5 -64.65 4.53 -22.16
CA HIS A 5 -64.21 5.89 -21.82
C HIS A 5 -63.29 5.80 -20.58
N LYS A 6 -61.98 5.93 -20.81
CA LYS A 6 -60.87 6.23 -19.86
C LYS A 6 -59.59 5.42 -20.07
N LEU A 7 -59.52 4.58 -21.11
CA LEU A 7 -58.26 4.00 -21.63
C LEU A 7 -57.97 4.43 -23.09
N LEU A 8 -58.43 5.63 -23.47
CA LEU A 8 -58.09 6.30 -24.72
C LEU A 8 -57.98 7.80 -24.39
N ILE A 9 -56.74 8.32 -24.26
CA ILE A 9 -56.26 9.73 -24.31
C ILE A 9 -54.85 9.81 -23.64
N ILE A 10 -53.99 8.78 -23.73
CA ILE A 10 -52.52 8.95 -23.56
C ILE A 10 -51.79 8.09 -24.61
N ALA A 11 -52.31 8.05 -25.83
CA ALA A 11 -51.68 7.32 -26.93
C ALA A 11 -51.83 8.05 -28.29
N LEU A 12 -51.99 9.39 -28.29
CA LEU A 12 -52.18 10.10 -29.56
C LEU A 12 -51.69 11.56 -29.62
N ILE A 13 -50.79 12.00 -28.73
CA ILE A 13 -50.04 13.25 -28.95
C ILE A 13 -48.58 13.04 -28.54
N LEU A 14 -47.93 12.13 -29.25
CA LEU A 14 -46.48 12.07 -29.41
C LEU A 14 -46.21 11.83 -30.90
N ILE A 15 -46.65 12.75 -31.76
CA ILE A 15 -46.18 12.82 -33.15
C ILE A 15 -46.10 14.28 -33.59
N MET A 16 -44.91 14.66 -34.03
CA MET A 16 -44.54 15.79 -34.90
C MET A 16 -44.16 17.13 -34.27
N GLY A 17 -42.85 17.39 -34.28
CA GLY A 17 -42.22 18.66 -34.66
C GLY A 17 -42.36 19.81 -33.65
N GLY A 18 -41.32 20.50 -33.21
CA GLY A 18 -40.06 20.79 -33.88
C GLY A 18 -39.75 22.27 -33.61
N ASN A 19 -38.53 22.52 -33.16
CA ASN A 19 -37.74 23.74 -33.37
C ASN A 19 -38.24 25.13 -32.90
N THR A 20 -37.41 25.67 -32.00
CA THR A 20 -36.71 26.97 -32.06
C THR A 20 -37.42 28.29 -31.75
N LEU A 21 -36.79 28.97 -30.77
CA LEU A 21 -36.36 30.37 -30.73
C LEU A 21 -37.43 31.47 -30.85
N LYS A 22 -37.49 32.32 -29.81
CA LYS A 22 -36.87 33.66 -29.87
C LYS A 22 -36.82 34.34 -28.51
N ALA A 23 -35.62 34.83 -28.18
CA ALA A 23 -35.41 35.89 -27.21
C ALA A 23 -35.91 37.21 -27.78
N GLU A 24 -36.48 38.08 -26.94
CA GLU A 24 -36.39 39.54 -27.11
C GLU A 24 -36.78 40.26 -25.80
N ASN A 25 -35.78 40.92 -25.21
CA ASN A 25 -35.79 42.22 -24.52
C ASN A 25 -36.96 42.62 -23.61
N LEU A 26 -36.66 42.98 -22.34
CA LEU A 26 -36.96 44.32 -21.78
C LEU A 26 -36.38 44.51 -20.36
N THR A 27 -35.30 45.30 -20.31
CA THR A 27 -34.93 46.36 -19.34
C THR A 27 -35.31 46.26 -17.86
N ALA A 28 -34.28 46.40 -17.03
CA ALA A 28 -34.31 46.64 -15.59
C ALA A 28 -35.06 47.91 -15.16
N THR A 29 -35.80 47.84 -14.06
CA THR A 29 -35.96 48.97 -13.11
C THR A 29 -36.13 48.46 -11.68
N ARG A 30 -35.55 49.21 -10.73
CA ARG A 30 -35.39 48.93 -9.30
C ARG A 30 -36.68 49.01 -8.47
N ASN A 31 -36.68 48.22 -7.39
CA ASN A 31 -37.30 48.39 -6.06
C ASN A 31 -38.83 48.22 -5.93
N SER A 32 -39.25 47.15 -5.25
CA SER A 32 -40.02 47.23 -3.99
C SER A 32 -40.28 45.82 -3.43
N GLU A 33 -40.11 45.68 -2.12
CA GLU A 33 -40.48 44.54 -1.29
C GLU A 33 -41.91 44.05 -1.56
N THR A 34 -42.11 42.75 -1.78
CA THR A 34 -43.23 41.99 -1.19
C THR A 34 -43.01 40.49 -1.37
N GLU A 35 -43.24 39.76 -0.28
CA GLU A 35 -43.32 38.30 -0.19
C GLU A 35 -44.23 37.70 -1.26
N LEU A 36 -43.78 36.61 -1.90
CA LEU A 36 -44.65 35.67 -2.57
C LEU A 36 -44.03 34.26 -2.50
N VAL A 37 -44.67 33.45 -1.66
CA VAL A 37 -44.57 32.00 -1.56
C VAL A 37 -44.83 31.37 -2.93
N THR A 38 -43.91 30.53 -3.41
CA THR A 38 -44.22 29.56 -4.46
C THR A 38 -43.56 28.22 -4.19
N LYS A 39 -44.41 27.19 -4.14
CA LYS A 39 -44.12 25.76 -4.14
C LYS A 39 -43.07 25.37 -5.17
N ASN A 40 -42.12 24.53 -4.77
CA ASN A 40 -41.55 23.52 -5.65
C ASN A 40 -41.83 22.14 -5.04
N GLN A 41 -42.60 21.35 -5.77
CA GLN A 41 -42.74 19.92 -5.56
C GLN A 41 -41.68 19.20 -6.39
N ASP A 42 -41.14 18.16 -5.75
CA ASP A 42 -40.52 16.94 -6.28
C ASP A 42 -39.09 17.01 -6.84
N LEU A 43 -38.15 16.48 -6.05
CA LEU A 43 -37.41 15.27 -6.40
C LEU A 43 -36.89 14.58 -5.13
N HIS A 44 -37.24 13.29 -5.01
CA HIS A 44 -36.99 12.43 -3.85
C HIS A 44 -35.50 12.10 -3.66
N SER A 45 -34.98 12.37 -2.46
CA SER A 45 -34.01 11.50 -1.79
C SER A 45 -34.18 11.65 -0.28
N HIS A 46 -34.12 10.52 0.43
CA HIS A 46 -34.39 10.40 1.86
C HIS A 46 -33.19 10.91 2.66
N ASP A 47 -33.29 12.12 3.22
CA ASP A 47 -32.41 12.56 4.31
C ASP A 47 -33.23 12.64 5.60
N ASN A 48 -33.04 11.67 6.49
CA ASN A 48 -33.55 11.73 7.86
C ASN A 48 -32.68 12.73 8.66
N PHE A 49 -33.02 14.01 8.57
CA PHE A 49 -32.54 15.02 9.50
C PHE A 49 -33.24 14.86 10.85
N ILE A 50 -32.48 14.58 11.90
CA ILE A 50 -32.89 14.94 13.27
C ILE A 50 -32.65 16.45 13.40
N THR A 51 -33.65 17.27 13.04
CA THR A 51 -33.72 18.66 13.50
C THR A 51 -34.34 18.65 14.89
N ASN A 52 -33.56 18.96 15.93
CA ASN A 52 -34.14 19.47 17.16
C ASN A 52 -34.33 20.98 17.01
N ASP A 53 -35.61 21.36 17.10
CA ASP A 53 -36.16 22.70 16.91
C ASP A 53 -35.74 23.72 17.98
N ASN A 54 -35.68 24.98 17.52
CA ASN A 54 -35.89 26.25 18.25
C ASN A 54 -34.82 26.74 19.26
N HIS A 55 -34.06 27.78 18.88
CA HIS A 55 -34.22 29.13 19.45
C HIS A 55 -33.36 30.21 18.73
N VAL A 56 -34.06 31.10 17.99
CA VAL A 56 -33.77 32.52 17.72
C VAL A 56 -32.31 32.95 17.47
N ALA A 57 -31.88 32.96 16.20
CA ALA A 57 -30.77 33.80 15.74
C ALA A 57 -31.32 35.13 15.19
N SER A 58 -31.25 36.19 16.00
CA SER A 58 -31.48 37.56 15.53
C SER A 58 -30.24 38.07 14.81
N THR A 59 -30.46 38.62 13.61
CA THR A 59 -29.52 39.41 12.80
C THR A 59 -28.53 40.27 13.59
N LEU A 60 -27.23 40.03 13.42
CA LEU A 60 -26.22 41.08 13.56
C LEU A 60 -25.35 41.12 12.29
N ARG A 61 -25.43 42.23 11.57
CA ARG A 61 -24.43 42.61 10.56
C ARG A 61 -23.23 43.20 11.28
N ALA A 62 -22.04 42.76 10.90
CA ALA A 62 -20.77 43.26 11.39
C ALA A 62 -20.64 44.79 11.18
N SER A 63 -20.27 45.50 12.25
CA SER A 63 -19.48 46.73 12.15
C SER A 63 -18.73 47.01 13.45
N ALA A 64 -17.40 47.12 13.33
CA ALA A 64 -16.45 47.88 14.16
C ALA A 64 -16.46 47.68 15.70
N ALA A 65 -15.29 47.23 16.20
CA ALA A 65 -14.92 46.88 17.59
C ALA A 65 -15.71 45.69 18.15
N ALA A 66 -15.08 44.53 18.28
CA ALA A 66 -15.73 43.35 18.84
C ALA A 66 -15.97 43.59 20.34
N ALA A 67 -17.18 44.03 20.68
CA ALA A 67 -17.67 43.92 22.05
C ALA A 67 -17.78 42.43 22.42
N ASP A 68 -17.56 42.12 23.70
CA ASP A 68 -17.79 40.81 24.30
C ASP A 68 -19.03 40.10 23.70
N LEU A 69 -18.84 38.89 23.16
CA LEU A 69 -19.89 38.12 22.50
C LEU A 69 -20.44 37.07 23.46
N THR A 70 -21.70 37.24 23.89
CA THR A 70 -22.36 36.25 24.74
C THR A 70 -23.14 35.24 23.89
N VAL A 71 -22.79 33.97 24.03
CA VAL A 71 -23.37 32.84 23.29
C VAL A 71 -24.02 31.88 24.27
N THR A 72 -25.15 31.30 23.90
CA THR A 72 -25.75 30.18 24.63
C THR A 72 -25.21 28.89 24.03
N ILE A 73 -24.55 28.07 24.85
CA ILE A 73 -24.04 26.75 24.44
C ILE A 73 -25.11 25.66 24.62
N ASP A 74 -24.83 24.48 24.06
CA ASP A 74 -25.67 23.26 24.09
C ASP A 74 -26.17 22.85 25.49
N THR A 75 -25.40 23.11 26.53
CA THR A 75 -25.79 22.87 27.94
C THR A 75 -26.81 23.86 28.49
N GLY A 76 -27.19 24.89 27.71
CA GLY A 76 -28.04 26.00 28.14
C GLY A 76 -27.30 27.09 28.92
N GLY A 77 -26.00 26.91 29.18
CA GLY A 77 -25.13 27.92 29.79
C GLY A 77 -24.90 29.11 28.87
N LYS A 78 -24.75 30.31 29.45
CA LYS A 78 -24.31 31.51 28.72
C LYS A 78 -22.82 31.72 28.95
N VAL A 79 -22.06 31.75 27.88
CA VAL A 79 -20.61 31.98 27.87
C VAL A 79 -20.33 33.28 27.15
N THR A 80 -19.43 34.10 27.68
CA THR A 80 -19.03 35.37 27.07
C THR A 80 -17.62 35.24 26.54
N LEU A 81 -17.49 35.24 25.21
CA LEU A 81 -16.21 35.33 24.50
C LEU A 81 -15.71 36.76 24.54
N LYS A 82 -14.45 36.95 24.93
CA LYS A 82 -13.83 38.28 25.10
C LYS A 82 -12.80 38.54 24.03
N ASP A 83 -12.87 39.73 23.45
CA ASP A 83 -11.75 40.34 22.72
C ASP A 83 -11.00 41.21 23.73
N ALA A 84 -10.14 40.56 24.54
CA ALA A 84 -9.51 41.20 25.69
C ALA A 84 -8.54 42.32 25.29
N ASP A 85 -7.86 42.15 24.15
CA ASP A 85 -6.85 43.07 23.63
C ASP A 85 -7.42 44.09 22.61
N GLY A 86 -8.68 43.92 22.18
CA GLY A 86 -9.33 44.77 21.19
C GLY A 86 -8.76 44.59 19.78
N ASP A 87 -8.09 43.48 19.52
CA ASP A 87 -7.40 43.15 18.26
C ASP A 87 -8.31 42.41 17.27
N GLY A 88 -9.55 42.11 17.68
CA GLY A 88 -10.54 41.41 16.88
C GLY A 88 -10.49 39.89 17.00
N TYR A 89 -9.75 39.33 17.97
CA TYR A 89 -9.73 37.91 18.28
C TYR A 89 -10.45 37.60 19.60
N TYR A 90 -11.37 36.64 19.56
CA TYR A 90 -11.94 36.09 20.78
C TYR A 90 -10.96 35.09 21.42
N GLU A 91 -10.57 35.35 22.68
CA GLU A 91 -9.72 34.44 23.45
C GLU A 91 -10.51 33.21 23.92
N ILE A 92 -9.89 32.03 23.78
CA ILE A 92 -10.47 30.74 24.14
C ILE A 92 -9.48 30.01 25.04
N SER A 93 -9.85 29.86 26.31
CA SER A 93 -9.03 29.23 27.35
C SER A 93 -9.69 28.02 28.01
N THR A 94 -10.98 27.77 27.71
CA THR A 94 -11.77 26.70 28.30
C THR A 94 -12.60 25.95 27.26
N ALA A 95 -13.05 24.73 27.61
CA ALA A 95 -13.95 23.94 26.77
C ALA A 95 -15.28 24.69 26.49
N ASP A 96 -15.84 25.38 27.47
CA ASP A 96 -17.09 26.13 27.27
C ASP A 96 -16.94 27.31 26.32
N GLU A 97 -15.79 28.00 26.35
CA GLU A 97 -15.44 29.05 25.38
C GLU A 97 -15.25 28.47 23.96
N LEU A 98 -14.61 27.30 23.83
CA LEU A 98 -14.48 26.63 22.53
C LEU A 98 -15.85 26.26 21.95
N TYR A 99 -16.75 25.72 22.77
CA TYR A 99 -18.12 25.41 22.37
C TYR A 99 -18.93 26.67 22.06
N ALA A 100 -18.70 27.76 22.78
CA ALA A 100 -19.32 29.05 22.50
C ALA A 100 -18.87 29.62 21.14
N PHE A 101 -17.57 29.50 20.83
CA PHE A 101 -17.02 29.89 19.54
C PHE A 101 -17.64 29.06 18.41
N ALA A 102 -17.67 27.73 18.57
CA ALA A 102 -18.30 26.83 17.62
C ALA A 102 -19.78 27.17 17.39
N ALA A 103 -20.54 27.39 18.47
CA ALA A 103 -21.95 27.77 18.40
C ALA A 103 -22.16 29.13 17.70
N ALA A 104 -21.29 30.11 17.93
CA ALA A 104 -21.36 31.41 17.25
C ALA A 104 -21.15 31.28 15.73
N VAL A 105 -20.13 30.52 15.33
CA VAL A 105 -19.83 30.26 13.91
C VAL A 105 -20.98 29.48 13.26
N ASN A 106 -21.44 28.40 13.90
CA ASN A 106 -22.55 27.57 13.44
C ASN A 106 -23.88 28.36 13.37
N GLY A 107 -24.04 29.36 14.24
CA GLY A 107 -25.15 30.31 14.24
C GLY A 107 -25.08 31.40 13.16
N GLY A 108 -24.00 31.45 12.37
CA GLY A 108 -23.85 32.33 11.21
C GLY A 108 -22.78 33.42 11.33
N ASN A 109 -22.13 33.58 12.50
CA ASN A 109 -21.03 34.54 12.69
C ASN A 109 -19.70 33.98 12.15
N ARG A 110 -19.66 33.60 10.88
CA ARG A 110 -18.56 32.83 10.27
C ARG A 110 -17.24 33.59 10.10
N ALA A 111 -17.27 34.92 10.23
CA ALA A 111 -16.13 35.81 10.02
C ALA A 111 -15.43 36.22 11.33
N ILE A 112 -15.83 35.66 12.47
CA ILE A 112 -15.19 35.96 13.75
C ILE A 112 -13.82 35.28 13.83
N ASN A 113 -12.86 35.96 14.47
CA ASN A 113 -11.55 35.38 14.71
C ASN A 113 -11.48 34.79 16.12
N GLY A 114 -10.78 33.68 16.28
CA GLY A 114 -10.58 33.01 17.55
C GLY A 114 -9.09 32.78 17.81
N LYS A 115 -8.67 32.86 19.06
CA LYS A 115 -7.31 32.57 19.48
C LYS A 115 -7.31 31.69 20.73
N LEU A 116 -6.66 30.54 20.69
CA LEU A 116 -6.44 29.76 21.90
C LEU A 116 -5.39 30.45 22.77
N THR A 117 -5.66 30.50 24.08
CA THR A 117 -4.72 31.02 25.10
C THR A 117 -4.35 29.97 26.15
N ALA A 118 -4.88 28.75 26.01
CA ALA A 118 -4.55 27.59 26.81
C ALA A 118 -4.85 26.30 26.04
N ASN A 119 -4.25 25.19 26.49
CA ASN A 119 -4.63 23.86 26.03
C ASN A 119 -6.05 23.53 26.55
N ILE A 120 -6.90 23.00 25.67
CA ILE A 120 -8.29 22.68 25.96
C ILE A 120 -8.46 21.17 26.07
N VAL A 121 -9.07 20.70 27.16
CA VAL A 121 -9.48 19.31 27.36
C VAL A 121 -10.98 19.26 27.56
N VAL A 122 -11.71 18.55 26.69
CA VAL A 122 -13.18 18.54 26.70
C VAL A 122 -13.74 17.39 27.54
N ASN A 123 -13.32 16.16 27.24
CA ASN A 123 -13.71 14.96 27.98
C ASN A 123 -12.54 14.40 28.79
N GLN A 124 -12.83 13.59 29.82
CA GLN A 124 -11.83 12.90 30.63
C GLN A 124 -11.92 11.39 30.38
N ASN A 125 -10.78 10.71 30.28
CA ASN A 125 -10.70 9.25 30.05
C ASN A 125 -11.51 8.77 28.85
N MET A 126 -11.59 9.57 27.78
CA MET A 126 -12.39 9.25 26.60
C MET A 126 -11.79 8.10 25.79
N LEU A 127 -10.46 8.03 25.72
CA LEU A 127 -9.74 6.94 25.08
C LEU A 127 -9.08 6.03 26.12
N THR A 128 -8.96 4.75 25.80
CA THR A 128 -8.09 3.80 26.49
C THR A 128 -6.62 4.10 26.18
N SER A 129 -5.69 3.40 26.84
CA SER A 129 -4.25 3.51 26.52
C SER A 129 -3.91 3.13 25.07
N ASP A 130 -4.79 2.38 24.42
CA ASP A 130 -4.59 1.85 23.07
C ASP A 130 -5.22 2.76 21.99
N GLY A 131 -5.86 3.86 22.40
CA GLY A 131 -6.50 4.84 21.50
C GLY A 131 -7.95 4.52 21.13
N ASP A 132 -8.54 3.49 21.73
CA ASP A 132 -9.95 3.11 21.52
C ASP A 132 -10.89 3.88 22.44
N LEU A 133 -12.17 3.99 22.05
CA LEU A 133 -13.20 4.64 22.87
C LEU A 133 -13.43 3.88 24.19
N ASN A 134 -13.44 4.59 25.31
CA ASN A 134 -13.70 4.01 26.62
C ASN A 134 -15.22 3.97 26.90
N GLY A 135 -15.85 2.83 26.62
CA GLY A 135 -17.31 2.64 26.72
C GLY A 135 -18.06 2.94 25.43
N ASP A 136 -19.37 3.11 25.49
CA ASP A 136 -20.23 3.35 24.31
C ASP A 136 -20.29 4.83 23.87
N GLY A 137 -19.56 5.70 24.58
CA GLY A 137 -19.48 7.13 24.34
C GLY A 137 -20.72 7.94 24.74
N SER A 138 -21.73 7.33 25.38
CA SER A 138 -22.96 8.01 25.80
C SER A 138 -22.75 9.06 26.91
N ASP A 139 -21.71 8.90 27.72
CA ASP A 139 -21.35 9.80 28.82
C ASP A 139 -20.46 10.98 28.40
N PHE A 140 -19.94 10.98 27.17
CA PHE A 140 -19.05 12.04 26.68
C PHE A 140 -19.83 13.23 26.12
N ARG A 141 -19.30 14.43 26.35
CA ARG A 141 -19.80 15.64 25.71
C ARG A 141 -19.50 15.55 24.21
N ALA A 142 -20.56 15.43 23.41
CA ALA A 142 -20.46 15.37 21.97
C ALA A 142 -19.87 16.66 21.39
N TRP A 143 -19.04 16.53 20.37
CA TRP A 143 -18.51 17.63 19.59
C TRP A 143 -19.38 17.88 18.35
N ILE A 144 -19.59 19.15 18.02
CA ILE A 144 -20.18 19.56 16.74
C ILE A 144 -19.10 20.37 16.01
N PRO A 145 -18.59 19.89 14.86
CA PRO A 145 -17.53 20.59 14.14
C PRO A 145 -17.86 22.06 13.87
N ILE A 146 -16.84 22.92 13.94
CA ILE A 146 -16.98 24.34 13.64
C ILE A 146 -17.26 24.48 12.14
N ASN A 147 -18.47 24.92 11.83
CA ASN A 147 -19.04 25.01 10.49
C ASN A 147 -19.12 23.66 9.76
N ASN A 148 -20.05 22.80 10.14
CA ASN A 148 -20.29 21.46 9.57
C ASN A 148 -21.25 21.43 8.36
N SER A 149 -21.21 22.45 7.50
CA SER A 149 -22.09 22.58 6.33
C SER A 149 -21.30 22.75 5.04
N SER A 150 -21.83 22.21 3.94
CA SER A 150 -21.29 22.40 2.59
C SER A 150 -21.52 23.79 2.01
N ILE A 151 -22.28 24.66 2.70
CA ILE A 151 -22.66 25.99 2.21
C ILE A 151 -22.22 27.04 3.22
N ASN A 152 -21.47 28.04 2.74
CA ASN A 152 -20.92 29.15 3.53
C ASN A 152 -19.88 28.68 4.55
N GLY A 153 -18.65 28.49 4.10
CA GLY A 153 -17.50 28.11 4.93
C GLY A 153 -17.15 29.10 6.05
N TYR A 154 -16.38 28.64 7.04
CA TYR A 154 -15.74 29.52 8.02
C TYR A 154 -14.77 30.47 7.28
N ASN A 155 -14.90 31.77 7.49
CA ASN A 155 -14.17 32.78 6.72
C ASN A 155 -13.44 33.83 7.59
N GLY A 156 -13.29 33.53 8.88
CA GLY A 156 -12.42 34.24 9.82
C GLY A 156 -11.05 33.57 9.98
N THR A 157 -10.27 34.01 10.97
CA THR A 157 -8.98 33.43 11.36
C THR A 157 -9.06 32.75 12.72
N PHE A 158 -8.69 31.47 12.78
CA PHE A 158 -8.49 30.73 14.02
C PHE A 158 -7.00 30.46 14.22
N ASP A 159 -6.42 31.06 15.27
CA ASP A 159 -5.02 30.86 15.66
C ASP A 159 -4.96 30.01 16.93
N GLY A 160 -4.43 28.80 16.81
CA GLY A 160 -4.24 27.89 17.94
C GLY A 160 -3.16 28.34 18.90
N GLY A 161 -2.32 29.32 18.56
CA GLY A 161 -1.29 29.84 19.47
C GLY A 161 -0.34 28.76 20.01
N GLU A 162 -0.10 27.70 19.24
CA GLU A 162 0.67 26.48 19.62
C GLU A 162 0.01 25.63 20.72
N HIS A 163 -1.25 25.91 21.06
CA HIS A 163 -2.02 25.13 22.01
C HIS A 163 -2.73 23.93 21.36
N THR A 164 -3.14 23.00 22.22
CA THR A 164 -3.86 21.79 21.81
C THR A 164 -5.34 21.85 22.16
N VAL A 165 -6.17 21.24 21.31
CA VAL A 165 -7.55 20.85 21.64
C VAL A 165 -7.59 19.34 21.74
N SER A 166 -8.16 18.82 22.83
CA SER A 166 -8.12 17.40 23.13
C SER A 166 -9.43 16.81 23.64
N SER A 167 -9.58 15.49 23.45
CA SER A 167 -10.73 14.72 23.94
C SER A 167 -12.07 15.19 23.37
N LEU A 168 -12.08 15.54 22.08
CA LEU A 168 -13.31 15.73 21.32
C LEU A 168 -13.92 14.37 20.96
N TYR A 169 -15.23 14.24 21.09
CA TYR A 169 -15.96 13.02 20.76
C TYR A 169 -16.96 13.26 19.64
N PHE A 170 -16.76 12.63 18.48
CA PHE A 170 -17.70 12.61 17.36
C PHE A 170 -17.86 11.19 16.82
N ASN A 171 -19.08 10.65 16.85
CA ASN A 171 -19.37 9.31 16.35
C ASN A 171 -20.69 9.29 15.57
N ASN A 172 -20.62 9.56 14.26
CA ASN A 172 -21.78 9.50 13.38
C ASN A 172 -21.35 9.18 11.94
N ILE A 173 -21.43 7.89 11.60
CA ILE A 173 -21.07 7.31 10.29
C ILE A 173 -21.95 7.78 9.11
N ASN A 174 -22.94 8.64 9.35
CA ASN A 174 -23.79 9.23 8.31
C ASN A 174 -23.48 10.71 8.06
N THR A 175 -22.52 11.29 8.78
CA THR A 175 -22.24 12.73 8.73
C THR A 175 -20.95 13.04 7.99
N LYS A 176 -20.99 14.09 7.17
CA LYS A 176 -19.83 14.65 6.46
C LYS A 176 -19.26 15.87 7.20
N TYR A 177 -18.08 16.32 6.79
CA TYR A 177 -17.43 17.55 7.29
C TYR A 177 -17.07 17.44 8.78
N VAL A 178 -16.21 16.47 9.07
CA VAL A 178 -15.80 16.12 10.44
C VAL A 178 -14.38 16.61 10.70
N GLY A 179 -14.18 17.22 11.86
CA GLY A 179 -12.91 17.73 12.36
C GLY A 179 -13.12 18.72 13.50
N LEU A 180 -12.06 19.42 13.92
CA LEU A 180 -12.22 20.64 14.72
C LEU A 180 -13.08 21.65 13.95
N PHE A 181 -12.79 21.82 12.65
CA PHE A 181 -13.61 22.53 11.68
C PHE A 181 -14.20 21.56 10.66
N GLY A 182 -15.46 21.77 10.29
CA GLY A 182 -16.09 21.00 9.21
C GLY A 182 -15.71 21.53 7.83
N ASN A 183 -15.88 22.83 7.59
CA ASN A 183 -15.62 23.48 6.31
C ASN A 183 -15.04 24.90 6.50
N VAL A 184 -13.91 25.16 5.84
CA VAL A 184 -13.20 26.45 5.81
C VAL A 184 -13.28 27.04 4.40
N ALA A 185 -13.82 28.26 4.27
CA ALA A 185 -13.94 28.98 3.01
C ALA A 185 -12.59 29.55 2.54
N SER A 186 -12.56 30.05 1.30
CA SER A 186 -11.35 30.57 0.65
C SER A 186 -10.65 31.75 1.34
N SER A 187 -11.34 32.53 2.16
CA SER A 187 -10.72 33.57 3.00
C SER A 187 -10.51 33.15 4.45
N GLY A 188 -10.90 31.93 4.81
CA GLY A 188 -10.74 31.38 6.14
C GLY A 188 -9.32 30.88 6.38
N LYS A 189 -8.88 30.96 7.64
CA LYS A 189 -7.56 30.48 8.07
C LYS A 189 -7.67 29.71 9.38
N VAL A 190 -7.04 28.54 9.44
CA VAL A 190 -6.86 27.74 10.66
C VAL A 190 -5.37 27.46 10.81
N ALA A 191 -4.76 27.90 11.92
CA ALA A 191 -3.33 27.77 12.09
C ALA A 191 -2.92 27.34 13.50
N ASN A 192 -1.73 26.76 13.64
CA ASN A 192 -1.01 26.56 14.90
C ASN A 192 -1.79 25.80 15.99
N VAL A 193 -2.63 24.84 15.62
CA VAL A 193 -3.42 24.04 16.57
C VAL A 193 -3.09 22.55 16.46
N GLY A 194 -2.89 21.90 17.61
CA GLY A 194 -2.80 20.46 17.71
C GLY A 194 -4.13 19.83 18.11
N VAL A 195 -4.60 18.82 17.38
CA VAL A 195 -5.76 18.01 17.77
C VAL A 195 -5.28 16.65 18.25
N ILE A 196 -5.46 16.39 19.55
CA ILE A 196 -4.90 15.22 20.24
C ILE A 196 -5.98 14.48 21.04
N ASP A 197 -5.73 13.21 21.37
CA ASP A 197 -6.61 12.36 22.20
C ASP A 197 -8.10 12.45 21.83
N THR A 198 -8.42 12.52 20.54
CA THR A 198 -9.75 12.79 20.00
C THR A 198 -10.32 11.54 19.28
N TYR A 199 -11.64 11.36 19.26
CA TYR A 199 -12.29 10.27 18.55
C TYR A 199 -13.21 10.84 17.48
N PHE A 200 -12.83 10.70 16.21
CA PHE A 200 -13.62 11.12 15.05
C PHE A 200 -13.96 9.93 14.17
N ASN A 201 -15.25 9.59 14.15
CA ASN A 201 -15.83 8.58 13.28
C ASN A 201 -16.99 9.18 12.46
N GLY A 202 -16.80 9.29 11.15
CA GLY A 202 -17.71 9.96 10.22
C GLY A 202 -17.95 9.18 8.93
N PHE A 203 -18.63 9.81 7.97
CA PHE A 203 -18.86 9.26 6.64
C PHE A 203 -17.78 9.68 5.63
N SER A 204 -17.62 10.99 5.40
CA SER A 204 -16.78 11.53 4.31
C SER A 204 -16.37 12.98 4.62
N TYR A 205 -15.29 13.49 4.01
CA TYR A 205 -14.68 14.79 4.36
C TYR A 205 -14.29 14.82 5.84
N ILE A 206 -13.38 13.93 6.22
CA ILE A 206 -12.94 13.74 7.61
C ILE A 206 -11.48 14.19 7.71
N GLY A 207 -11.22 15.18 8.55
CA GLY A 207 -9.87 15.60 8.93
C GLY A 207 -9.78 15.73 10.43
N GLY A 208 -8.64 15.39 11.04
CA GLY A 208 -8.42 15.67 12.46
C GLY A 208 -8.55 17.17 12.78
N VAL A 209 -8.21 18.05 11.83
CA VAL A 209 -8.32 19.50 12.00
C VAL A 209 -9.45 20.08 11.15
N VAL A 210 -9.50 19.77 9.85
CA VAL A 210 -10.48 20.34 8.92
C VAL A 210 -11.11 19.27 8.03
N GLY A 211 -12.44 19.17 7.98
CA GLY A 211 -13.11 18.26 7.03
C GLY A 211 -12.89 18.65 5.57
N GLU A 212 -13.22 19.90 5.21
CA GLU A 212 -13.05 20.49 3.88
C GLU A 212 -12.37 21.87 3.96
N ASN A 213 -11.30 22.05 3.20
CA ASN A 213 -10.56 23.30 3.13
C ASN A 213 -10.63 23.91 1.73
N SER A 214 -11.05 25.16 1.62
CA SER A 214 -10.80 26.03 0.45
C SER A 214 -9.88 27.21 0.78
N GLY A 215 -9.55 27.41 2.06
CA GLY A 215 -8.72 28.51 2.57
C GLY A 215 -7.30 28.04 2.90
N THR A 216 -6.79 28.47 4.06
CA THR A 216 -5.43 28.12 4.51
C THR A 216 -5.45 27.32 5.82
N VAL A 217 -4.80 26.17 5.82
CA VAL A 217 -4.48 25.37 7.01
C VAL A 217 -2.97 25.31 7.16
N SER A 218 -2.41 25.82 8.26
CA SER A 218 -0.95 25.95 8.40
C SER A 218 -0.44 25.69 9.81
N GLY A 219 0.64 24.92 9.99
CA GLY A 219 1.23 24.68 11.31
C GLY A 219 0.33 23.84 12.23
N CYS A 220 -0.58 23.05 11.66
CA CYS A 220 -1.56 22.26 12.40
C CYS A 220 -1.14 20.79 12.44
N TYR A 221 -1.54 20.07 13.49
CA TYR A 221 -1.23 18.65 13.57
C TYR A 221 -2.32 17.81 14.24
N ASN A 222 -2.32 16.53 13.89
CA ASN A 222 -3.17 15.53 14.51
C ASN A 222 -2.32 14.39 15.11
N THR A 223 -2.66 13.96 16.32
CA THR A 223 -2.10 12.73 16.92
C THR A 223 -3.18 11.69 17.22
N SER A 224 -4.42 11.95 16.84
CA SER A 224 -5.58 11.14 17.19
C SER A 224 -5.93 10.14 16.08
N THR A 225 -6.63 9.07 16.42
CA THR A 225 -7.17 8.12 15.45
C THR A 225 -8.29 8.78 14.62
N VAL A 226 -8.17 8.72 13.30
CA VAL A 226 -9.19 9.23 12.36
C VAL A 226 -9.75 8.07 11.53
N MET A 227 -11.07 7.87 11.59
CA MET A 227 -11.73 6.73 10.94
C MET A 227 -12.92 7.16 10.07
N GLY A 228 -13.04 6.53 8.90
CA GLY A 228 -14.29 6.48 8.15
C GLY A 228 -14.71 5.03 7.89
N ILE A 229 -15.96 4.69 8.21
CA ILE A 229 -16.49 3.32 8.13
C ILE A 229 -17.67 3.28 7.16
N MET A 230 -17.78 2.19 6.40
CA MET A 230 -18.93 1.90 5.53
C MET A 230 -20.20 1.66 6.34
N ASN A 231 -21.31 2.28 5.92
CA ASN A 231 -22.63 1.71 6.18
C ASN A 231 -22.74 0.39 5.40
N GLY A 232 -23.38 -0.64 5.98
CA GLY A 232 -23.44 -2.01 5.47
C GLY A 232 -24.18 -2.25 4.14
N ASP A 233 -24.24 -1.27 3.23
CA ASP A 233 -24.87 -1.35 1.91
C ASP A 233 -23.88 -1.47 0.73
N GLY A 234 -22.58 -1.36 0.97
CA GLY A 234 -21.51 -1.80 0.07
C GLY A 234 -21.34 -1.03 -1.26
N PHE A 235 -22.02 0.11 -1.46
CA PHE A 235 -22.06 0.76 -2.80
C PHE A 235 -21.99 2.30 -2.88
N ASN A 236 -21.70 3.04 -1.82
CA ASN A 236 -21.67 4.52 -1.92
C ASN A 236 -20.26 5.12 -1.76
N THR A 237 -19.67 5.56 -2.88
CA THR A 237 -18.40 6.29 -2.96
C THR A 237 -18.56 7.75 -2.53
N SER A 238 -17.75 8.20 -1.57
CA SER A 238 -16.65 9.17 -1.78
C SER A 238 -15.98 9.42 -0.43
N ASP A 239 -15.08 8.55 -0.01
CA ASP A 239 -14.32 8.81 1.22
C ASP A 239 -13.15 9.75 0.89
N TYR A 240 -12.98 10.78 1.71
CA TYR A 240 -11.86 11.71 1.69
C TYR A 240 -11.43 11.87 3.15
N ILE A 241 -10.41 11.11 3.53
CA ILE A 241 -10.02 10.97 4.94
C ILE A 241 -8.54 11.35 5.04
N GLY A 242 -8.28 12.44 5.76
CA GLY A 242 -6.93 12.89 6.08
C GLY A 242 -6.70 12.91 7.58
N GLY A 243 -5.48 12.66 8.03
CA GLY A 243 -5.14 12.90 9.42
C GLY A 243 -5.32 14.38 9.81
N VAL A 244 -5.09 15.31 8.89
CA VAL A 244 -5.27 16.75 9.12
C VAL A 244 -6.48 17.30 8.36
N VAL A 245 -6.54 17.07 7.04
CA VAL A 245 -7.59 17.61 6.16
C VAL A 245 -8.26 16.51 5.34
N GLY A 246 -9.60 16.42 5.34
CA GLY A 246 -10.30 15.46 4.49
C GLY A 246 -10.16 15.77 3.00
N TYR A 247 -10.66 16.93 2.59
CA TYR A 247 -10.59 17.44 1.22
C TYR A 247 -9.94 18.83 1.19
N ASN A 248 -8.95 19.02 0.32
CA ASN A 248 -8.28 20.30 0.13
C ASN A 248 -8.50 20.85 -1.28
N SER A 249 -8.98 22.08 -1.39
CA SER A 249 -9.00 22.93 -2.60
C SER A 249 -8.30 24.28 -2.37
N GLY A 250 -7.66 24.44 -1.20
CA GLY A 250 -6.89 25.62 -0.82
C GLY A 250 -5.43 25.26 -0.56
N THR A 251 -4.86 25.79 0.52
CA THR A 251 -3.47 25.52 0.93
C THR A 251 -3.43 24.77 2.25
N VAL A 252 -2.65 23.69 2.30
CA VAL A 252 -2.24 22.98 3.52
C VAL A 252 -0.71 23.03 3.58
N SER A 253 -0.14 23.70 4.58
CA SER A 253 1.32 23.82 4.72
C SER A 253 1.81 23.56 6.14
N ASP A 254 3.05 23.08 6.31
CA ASP A 254 3.67 22.91 7.63
C ASP A 254 2.82 22.07 8.60
N CYS A 255 2.06 21.11 8.06
CA CYS A 255 1.13 20.30 8.84
C CYS A 255 1.63 18.86 8.95
N TYR A 256 1.26 18.18 10.04
CA TYR A 256 1.64 16.78 10.19
C TYR A 256 0.63 15.91 10.91
N ASN A 257 0.76 14.61 10.66
CA ASN A 257 -0.04 13.60 11.32
C ASN A 257 0.83 12.54 11.98
N ASN A 258 0.57 12.27 13.26
CA ASN A 258 1.15 11.18 14.03
C ASN A 258 0.12 10.10 14.40
N GLY A 259 -1.19 10.38 14.24
CA GLY A 259 -2.27 9.45 14.56
C GLY A 259 -2.51 8.42 13.46
N SER A 260 -3.16 7.30 13.77
CA SER A 260 -3.58 6.34 12.75
C SER A 260 -4.73 6.88 11.91
N VAL A 261 -4.70 6.61 10.61
CA VAL A 261 -5.75 7.02 9.67
C VAL A 261 -6.24 5.77 8.92
N SER A 262 -7.53 5.49 8.98
CA SER A 262 -8.11 4.33 8.31
C SER A 262 -9.43 4.66 7.62
N GLY A 263 -9.63 4.09 6.44
CA GLY A 263 -10.90 4.17 5.73
C GLY A 263 -10.92 3.29 4.48
N ILE A 264 -11.72 3.66 3.48
CA ILE A 264 -11.92 2.81 2.30
C ILE A 264 -11.22 3.40 1.09
N ASP A 265 -11.64 4.58 0.63
CA ASP A 265 -11.11 5.21 -0.59
C ASP A 265 -10.52 6.60 -0.27
N ASN A 266 -9.47 7.02 -0.99
CA ASN A 266 -8.77 8.32 -0.87
C ASN A 266 -8.36 8.67 0.57
N ILE A 267 -7.42 7.89 1.09
CA ILE A 267 -6.93 8.02 2.46
C ILE A 267 -5.51 8.58 2.42
N GLY A 268 -5.30 9.72 3.06
CA GLY A 268 -3.99 10.34 3.22
C GLY A 268 -3.62 10.47 4.69
N GLY A 269 -2.34 10.27 5.01
CA GLY A 269 -1.87 10.57 6.37
C GLY A 269 -2.09 12.05 6.72
N VAL A 270 -1.99 12.97 5.75
CA VAL A 270 -2.28 14.40 5.97
C VAL A 270 -3.57 14.82 5.28
N VAL A 271 -3.70 14.56 3.97
CA VAL A 271 -4.84 15.00 3.15
C VAL A 271 -5.50 13.83 2.41
N GLY A 272 -6.80 13.62 2.56
CA GLY A 272 -7.50 12.55 1.82
C GLY A 272 -7.50 12.77 0.31
N TYR A 273 -8.07 13.89 -0.13
CA TYR A 273 -8.11 14.32 -1.52
C TYR A 273 -7.60 15.75 -1.69
N ASN A 274 -6.71 15.97 -2.66
CA ASN A 274 -6.12 17.27 -2.94
C ASN A 274 -6.45 17.78 -4.35
N SER A 275 -7.12 18.93 -4.43
CA SER A 275 -7.32 19.80 -5.59
C SER A 275 -6.76 21.21 -5.37
N GLY A 276 -5.79 21.35 -4.46
CA GLY A 276 -5.07 22.59 -4.21
C GLY A 276 -3.59 22.34 -3.92
N THR A 277 -2.99 23.11 -3.01
CA THR A 277 -1.56 22.95 -2.66
C THR A 277 -1.39 22.26 -1.31
N VAL A 278 -0.56 21.21 -1.28
CA VAL A 278 -0.05 20.59 -0.05
C VAL A 278 1.47 20.74 -0.04
N SER A 279 2.03 21.47 0.93
CA SER A 279 3.48 21.67 1.01
C SER A 279 4.07 21.47 2.40
N ASP A 280 5.31 21.00 2.48
CA ASP A 280 6.07 20.94 3.75
C ASP A 280 5.32 20.15 4.85
N CYS A 281 4.56 19.14 4.43
CA CYS A 281 3.74 18.33 5.30
C CYS A 281 4.31 16.94 5.47
N TYR A 282 4.06 16.32 6.62
CA TYR A 282 4.51 14.94 6.82
C TYR A 282 3.56 14.05 7.60
N ASN A 283 3.74 12.75 7.40
CA ASN A 283 3.03 11.72 8.14
C ASN A 283 4.01 10.74 8.80
N ASN A 284 3.75 10.48 10.07
CA ASN A 284 4.41 9.44 10.86
C ASN A 284 3.41 8.36 11.33
N GLY A 285 2.11 8.65 11.29
CA GLY A 285 1.07 7.69 11.67
C GLY A 285 0.88 6.59 10.63
N SER A 286 0.33 5.44 11.03
CA SER A 286 -0.03 4.38 10.08
C SER A 286 -1.24 4.79 9.24
N VAL A 287 -1.23 4.46 7.95
CA VAL A 287 -2.35 4.73 7.04
C VAL A 287 -2.83 3.43 6.39
N SER A 288 -4.13 3.13 6.49
CA SER A 288 -4.70 1.92 5.90
C SER A 288 -6.00 2.19 5.13
N GLY A 289 -6.20 1.44 4.04
CA GLY A 289 -7.48 1.44 3.33
C GLY A 289 -7.52 0.56 2.08
N ARG A 290 -8.52 0.76 1.21
CA ARG A 290 -8.76 -0.09 0.04
C ARG A 290 -8.19 0.49 -1.25
N ILE A 291 -8.50 1.74 -1.60
CA ILE A 291 -8.14 2.36 -2.90
C ILE A 291 -7.60 3.79 -2.72
N SER A 292 -6.54 4.14 -3.44
CA SER A 292 -5.93 5.48 -3.43
C SER A 292 -5.45 5.87 -2.02
N ILE A 293 -4.41 5.19 -1.56
CA ILE A 293 -3.86 5.35 -0.20
C ILE A 293 -2.48 6.00 -0.30
N GLY A 294 -2.28 7.12 0.36
CA GLY A 294 -1.00 7.83 0.39
C GLY A 294 -0.52 8.10 1.80
N GLY A 295 0.79 8.01 2.03
CA GLY A 295 1.35 8.45 3.31
C GLY A 295 1.08 9.92 3.59
N VAL A 296 1.04 10.78 2.57
CA VAL A 296 0.67 12.20 2.73
C VAL A 296 -0.69 12.48 2.11
N VAL A 297 -0.88 12.14 0.83
CA VAL A 297 -2.11 12.44 0.07
C VAL A 297 -2.72 11.19 -0.57
N GLY A 298 -4.00 10.90 -0.32
CA GLY A 298 -4.67 9.74 -0.93
C GLY A 298 -4.79 9.87 -2.45
N ASP A 299 -5.52 10.87 -2.93
CA ASP A 299 -5.68 11.20 -4.34
C ASP A 299 -5.31 12.67 -4.60
N ASN A 300 -4.48 12.91 -5.61
CA ASN A 300 -3.92 14.21 -5.93
C ASN A 300 -4.30 14.63 -7.36
N SER A 301 -4.92 15.79 -7.48
CA SER A 301 -5.27 16.46 -8.74
C SER A 301 -4.59 17.82 -8.92
N ASP A 302 -3.63 18.19 -8.07
CA ASP A 302 -2.90 19.46 -8.12
C ASP A 302 -1.48 19.28 -7.51
N ILE A 303 -0.96 20.20 -6.68
CA ILE A 303 0.45 20.21 -6.23
C ILE A 303 0.64 19.58 -4.85
N VAL A 304 1.60 18.65 -4.77
CA VAL A 304 2.21 18.12 -3.54
C VAL A 304 3.71 18.35 -3.58
N SER A 305 4.26 19.13 -2.64
CA SER A 305 5.68 19.51 -2.67
C SER A 305 6.38 19.55 -1.31
N GLY A 306 7.62 19.07 -1.21
CA GLY A 306 8.35 19.14 0.07
C GLY A 306 7.77 18.24 1.16
N CYS A 307 6.98 17.23 0.79
CA CYS A 307 6.25 16.38 1.72
C CYS A 307 6.92 15.04 1.94
N TYR A 308 6.71 14.43 3.10
CA TYR A 308 7.30 13.11 3.37
C TYR A 308 6.48 12.20 4.27
N ASN A 309 6.78 10.90 4.16
CA ASN A 309 6.15 9.87 4.97
C ASN A 309 7.19 8.99 5.66
N ILE A 310 6.97 8.73 6.94
CA ILE A 310 7.73 7.77 7.77
C ILE A 310 6.82 6.62 8.23
N GLY A 311 5.50 6.86 8.31
CA GLY A 311 4.53 5.88 8.78
C GLY A 311 4.34 4.70 7.81
N ASN A 312 3.96 3.55 8.33
CA ASN A 312 3.65 2.37 7.51
C ASN A 312 2.31 2.55 6.78
N ILE A 313 2.28 2.17 5.51
CA ILE A 313 1.12 2.29 4.63
C ILE A 313 0.70 0.90 4.16
N SER A 314 -0.58 0.57 4.32
CA SER A 314 -1.14 -0.70 3.86
C SER A 314 -2.45 -0.52 3.10
N GLY A 315 -2.73 -1.40 2.13
CA GLY A 315 -4.03 -1.39 1.47
C GLY A 315 -4.20 -2.28 0.25
N GLY A 316 -5.28 -2.02 -0.50
CA GLY A 316 -5.64 -2.81 -1.68
C GLY A 316 -4.96 -2.36 -2.97
N ASN A 317 -5.28 -1.15 -3.44
CA ASN A 317 -5.01 -0.68 -4.80
C ASN A 317 -4.57 0.80 -4.83
N ARG A 318 -3.58 1.16 -5.67
CA ARG A 318 -3.03 2.53 -5.82
C ARG A 318 -2.50 3.07 -4.49
N ILE A 319 -1.38 2.53 -4.07
CA ILE A 319 -0.78 2.83 -2.77
C ILE A 319 0.56 3.49 -2.99
N GLY A 320 0.74 4.70 -2.49
CA GLY A 320 2.00 5.42 -2.56
C GLY A 320 2.54 5.72 -1.18
N GLY A 321 3.85 5.66 -1.01
CA GLY A 321 4.47 6.16 0.22
C GLY A 321 4.18 7.64 0.45
N VAL A 322 3.99 8.44 -0.61
CA VAL A 322 3.56 9.85 -0.49
C VAL A 322 2.15 10.05 -1.05
N VAL A 323 1.91 9.62 -2.29
CA VAL A 323 0.62 9.85 -3.00
C VAL A 323 0.02 8.55 -3.55
N GLY A 324 -1.23 8.22 -3.22
CA GLY A 324 -1.88 7.01 -3.75
C GLY A 324 -2.13 7.07 -5.26
N ASN A 325 -2.89 8.07 -5.71
CA ASN A 325 -3.20 8.32 -7.12
C ASN A 325 -2.83 9.77 -7.50
N ASN A 326 -2.12 9.95 -8.62
CA ASN A 326 -1.73 11.26 -9.14
C ASN A 326 -2.35 11.47 -10.54
N TYR A 327 -3.41 12.28 -10.61
CA TYR A 327 -4.19 12.50 -11.81
C TYR A 327 -5.10 13.74 -11.73
N SER A 328 -5.15 14.52 -12.80
CA SER A 328 -6.12 15.60 -12.98
C SER A 328 -6.64 15.68 -14.43
N ASP A 329 -7.91 16.06 -14.58
CA ASP A 329 -8.52 16.34 -15.90
C ASP A 329 -8.28 17.79 -16.37
N ASP A 330 -7.96 18.72 -15.45
CA ASP A 330 -7.93 20.17 -15.72
C ASP A 330 -6.51 20.71 -15.93
N SER A 331 -5.60 20.40 -15.00
CA SER A 331 -4.20 20.84 -15.01
C SER A 331 -3.32 19.77 -14.40
N PRO A 332 -2.12 19.49 -14.93
CA PRO A 332 -1.33 18.34 -14.50
C PRO A 332 -1.10 18.31 -12.99
N ALA A 333 -1.43 17.19 -12.34
CA ALA A 333 -1.10 16.96 -10.95
C ALA A 333 0.41 16.76 -10.78
N ILE A 334 1.03 17.42 -9.79
CA ILE A 334 2.49 17.45 -9.61
C ILE A 334 2.85 16.93 -8.22
N VAL A 335 3.70 15.91 -8.18
CA VAL A 335 4.38 15.45 -6.95
C VAL A 335 5.86 15.77 -7.08
N THR A 336 6.41 16.60 -6.18
CA THR A 336 7.82 17.03 -6.31
C THR A 336 8.56 17.27 -5.00
N GLY A 337 9.85 16.99 -4.94
CA GLY A 337 10.63 17.25 -3.72
C GLY A 337 10.11 16.45 -2.52
N CYS A 338 9.60 15.24 -2.76
CA CYS A 338 8.96 14.42 -1.73
C CYS A 338 9.75 13.15 -1.45
N TYR A 339 9.64 12.60 -0.25
CA TYR A 339 10.26 11.32 0.05
C TYR A 339 9.44 10.38 0.93
N ASN A 340 9.77 9.10 0.87
CA ASN A 340 9.17 8.07 1.71
C ASN A 340 10.25 7.25 2.41
N ASN A 341 10.10 7.05 3.71
CA ASN A 341 10.88 6.14 4.54
C ASN A 341 10.04 4.99 5.13
N GLY A 342 8.71 5.14 5.13
CA GLY A 342 7.79 4.12 5.64
C GLY A 342 7.65 2.93 4.69
N ASN A 343 7.32 1.75 5.23
CA ASN A 343 7.01 0.59 4.40
C ASN A 343 5.65 0.75 3.72
N VAL A 344 5.56 0.31 2.46
CA VAL A 344 4.36 0.43 1.63
C VAL A 344 3.94 -0.97 1.14
N SER A 345 2.82 -1.47 1.63
CA SER A 345 2.31 -2.81 1.29
C SER A 345 0.92 -2.76 0.66
N GLY A 346 0.71 -3.62 -0.34
CA GLY A 346 -0.62 -3.86 -0.90
C GLY A 346 -0.63 -4.73 -2.13
N SER A 347 -1.79 -4.79 -2.79
CA SER A 347 -2.09 -5.85 -3.78
C SER A 347 -2.01 -5.41 -5.25
N LEU A 348 -2.11 -4.11 -5.55
CA LEU A 348 -2.08 -3.61 -6.93
C LEU A 348 -1.63 -2.15 -6.99
N TYR A 349 -0.63 -1.85 -7.83
CA TYR A 349 -0.10 -0.49 -8.06
C TYR A 349 0.45 0.13 -6.77
N VAL A 350 1.48 -0.51 -6.22
CA VAL A 350 2.17 -0.09 -5.00
C VAL A 350 3.49 0.58 -5.35
N GLY A 351 3.66 1.84 -4.96
CA GLY A 351 4.85 2.63 -5.23
C GLY A 351 5.49 3.21 -3.98
N GLY A 352 6.82 3.24 -3.92
CA GLY A 352 7.55 3.92 -2.84
C GLY A 352 7.20 5.40 -2.70
N ILE A 353 6.87 6.10 -3.80
CA ILE A 353 6.40 7.49 -3.80
C ILE A 353 4.94 7.59 -4.24
N VAL A 354 4.63 7.11 -5.45
CA VAL A 354 3.28 7.21 -6.04
C VAL A 354 2.72 5.84 -6.40
N GLY A 355 1.50 5.52 -5.99
CA GLY A 355 0.85 4.26 -6.37
C GLY A 355 0.54 4.17 -7.86
N ASN A 356 -0.35 5.03 -8.37
CA ASN A 356 -0.67 5.15 -9.78
C ASN A 356 -0.44 6.59 -10.28
N ASN A 357 0.43 6.75 -11.27
CA ASN A 357 0.75 8.04 -11.89
C ASN A 357 0.15 8.19 -13.29
N ARG A 358 -0.51 9.32 -13.55
CA ARG A 358 -0.96 9.77 -14.87
C ARG A 358 -0.46 11.16 -15.23
N ASP A 359 0.19 11.87 -14.31
CA ASP A 359 0.76 13.20 -14.50
C ASP A 359 2.24 13.23 -14.09
N ILE A 360 2.70 14.23 -13.34
CA ILE A 360 4.13 14.53 -13.15
C ILE A 360 4.61 14.12 -11.76
N VAL A 361 5.68 13.33 -11.70
CA VAL A 361 6.43 13.01 -10.47
C VAL A 361 7.90 13.36 -10.69
N ARG A 362 8.50 14.21 -9.84
CA ARG A 362 9.91 14.59 -10.03
C ARG A 362 10.69 14.99 -8.80
N SER A 363 11.99 14.73 -8.79
CA SER A 363 12.88 15.09 -7.69
C SER A 363 12.41 14.48 -6.37
N CYS A 364 12.08 13.19 -6.38
CA CYS A 364 11.57 12.44 -5.22
C CYS A 364 12.42 11.20 -4.93
N TYR A 365 12.40 10.68 -3.71
CA TYR A 365 13.06 9.40 -3.43
C TYR A 365 12.36 8.52 -2.38
N SER A 366 12.51 7.20 -2.49
CA SER A 366 12.03 6.24 -1.47
C SER A 366 13.17 5.46 -0.83
N THR A 367 13.08 5.25 0.47
CA THR A 367 14.02 4.46 1.29
C THR A 367 13.31 3.35 2.06
N GLY A 368 11.99 3.46 2.24
CA GLY A 368 11.16 2.37 2.75
C GLY A 368 10.92 1.28 1.70
N ASN A 369 10.68 0.06 2.16
CA ASN A 369 10.37 -1.06 1.27
C ASN A 369 8.96 -0.92 0.69
N SER A 370 8.80 -1.27 -0.58
CA SER A 370 7.52 -1.28 -1.30
C SER A 370 7.25 -2.64 -1.94
N SER A 371 6.02 -3.15 -1.88
CA SER A 371 5.69 -4.49 -2.37
C SER A 371 5.77 -4.66 -3.90
N GLU A 372 5.73 -3.56 -4.67
CA GLU A 372 5.86 -3.62 -6.13
C GLU A 372 6.94 -2.68 -6.71
N GLY A 373 6.66 -1.39 -6.89
CA GLY A 373 7.59 -0.43 -7.53
C GLY A 373 8.33 0.46 -6.53
N GLY A 374 9.67 0.53 -6.62
CA GLY A 374 10.51 1.31 -5.71
C GLY A 374 10.23 2.82 -5.71
N VAL A 375 9.69 3.38 -6.80
CA VAL A 375 9.30 4.80 -6.90
C VAL A 375 7.82 4.92 -7.24
N VAL A 376 7.37 4.29 -8.31
CA VAL A 376 5.97 4.36 -8.76
C VAL A 376 5.43 2.96 -8.97
N GLY A 377 4.22 2.65 -8.49
CA GLY A 377 3.59 1.37 -8.81
C GLY A 377 3.29 1.31 -10.31
N GLY A 378 2.36 2.14 -10.77
CA GLY A 378 1.93 2.19 -12.16
C GLY A 378 2.11 3.54 -12.83
N ASN A 379 3.02 3.65 -13.80
CA ASN A 379 3.11 4.84 -14.63
C ASN A 379 2.30 4.65 -15.92
N ARG A 380 1.22 5.41 -16.08
CA ARG A 380 0.33 5.36 -17.25
C ARG A 380 0.93 6.12 -18.44
N LYS A 381 0.30 5.96 -19.60
CA LYS A 381 0.76 6.53 -20.87
C LYS A 381 1.03 8.04 -20.81
N ASP A 382 0.20 8.76 -20.08
CA ASP A 382 0.28 10.23 -19.97
C ASP A 382 1.19 10.68 -18.81
N GLY A 383 1.67 9.73 -17.99
CA GLY A 383 2.52 9.98 -16.84
C GLY A 383 3.98 10.24 -17.19
N THR A 384 4.60 11.17 -16.48
CA THR A 384 6.00 11.56 -16.59
C THR A 384 6.68 11.45 -15.22
N VAL A 385 7.77 10.69 -15.16
CA VAL A 385 8.57 10.53 -13.94
C VAL A 385 10.02 10.91 -14.21
N THR A 386 10.57 11.88 -13.48
CA THR A 386 11.91 12.40 -13.76
C THR A 386 12.74 12.64 -12.49
N ASN A 387 14.03 12.32 -12.51
CA ASN A 387 14.94 12.61 -11.39
C ASN A 387 14.44 11.99 -10.07
N CYS A 388 14.15 10.69 -10.07
CA CYS A 388 13.62 10.00 -8.89
C CYS A 388 14.44 8.77 -8.53
N TYR A 389 14.62 8.51 -7.24
CA TYR A 389 15.53 7.47 -6.78
C TYR A 389 14.89 6.56 -5.73
N TYR A 390 15.39 5.34 -5.58
CA TYR A 390 14.98 4.45 -4.50
C TYR A 390 16.18 3.69 -3.93
N ASP A 391 16.15 3.37 -2.63
CA ASP A 391 17.19 2.56 -1.99
C ASP A 391 17.09 1.11 -2.47
N SER A 392 17.97 0.73 -3.40
CA SER A 392 17.97 -0.58 -4.03
C SER A 392 18.53 -1.69 -3.14
N THR A 393 19.05 -1.35 -1.94
CA THR A 393 19.39 -2.35 -0.92
C THR A 393 18.16 -2.75 -0.10
N VAL A 394 17.18 -1.86 0.02
CA VAL A 394 15.94 -2.07 0.77
C VAL A 394 14.86 -2.64 -0.14
N HIS A 395 14.64 -2.03 -1.30
CA HIS A 395 13.73 -2.52 -2.33
C HIS A 395 14.52 -3.14 -3.48
N THR A 396 14.45 -4.47 -3.63
CA THR A 396 15.22 -5.21 -4.64
C THR A 396 14.52 -5.33 -5.99
N GLY A 397 13.33 -4.73 -6.14
CA GLY A 397 12.58 -4.67 -7.40
C GLY A 397 12.99 -3.49 -8.27
N ASN A 398 12.21 -3.24 -9.33
CA ASN A 398 12.44 -2.12 -10.23
C ASN A 398 11.81 -0.83 -9.67
N ALA A 399 12.22 0.33 -10.20
CA ALA A 399 11.57 1.60 -9.88
C ALA A 399 10.05 1.63 -10.15
N PHE A 400 9.61 0.79 -11.10
CA PHE A 400 8.23 0.66 -11.53
C PHE A 400 7.73 -0.77 -11.46
N TYR A 401 6.48 -0.98 -11.03
CA TYR A 401 5.80 -2.25 -11.29
C TYR A 401 5.40 -2.37 -12.76
N PHE A 402 4.85 -1.29 -13.33
CA PHE A 402 4.75 -1.15 -14.79
C PHE A 402 4.91 0.31 -15.24
N ASN A 403 5.38 0.50 -16.46
CA ASN A 403 5.56 1.81 -17.07
C ASN A 403 5.11 1.84 -18.53
N LEU A 404 4.13 2.69 -18.84
CA LEU A 404 3.65 3.00 -20.20
C LEU A 404 3.91 4.46 -20.60
N GLY A 405 4.41 5.28 -19.67
CA GLY A 405 4.65 6.71 -19.84
C GLY A 405 6.14 7.03 -19.99
N THR A 406 6.50 8.30 -19.75
CA THR A 406 7.88 8.78 -19.85
C THR A 406 8.61 8.63 -18.51
N ALA A 407 9.82 8.08 -18.54
CA ALA A 407 10.70 8.01 -17.38
C ALA A 407 12.12 8.48 -17.77
N THR A 408 12.73 9.36 -16.97
CA THR A 408 14.10 9.87 -17.21
C THR A 408 14.81 10.02 -15.87
N ASP A 409 16.02 9.48 -15.73
CA ASP A 409 16.76 9.50 -14.46
C ASP A 409 15.96 8.92 -13.28
N VAL A 410 15.34 7.76 -13.51
CA VAL A 410 14.59 7.01 -12.48
C VAL A 410 15.30 5.71 -12.17
N LEU A 411 16.09 5.68 -11.10
CA LEU A 411 17.10 4.63 -10.87
C LEU A 411 17.20 4.20 -9.41
N GLY A 412 17.59 2.95 -9.19
CA GLY A 412 17.96 2.44 -7.88
C GLY A 412 19.37 2.90 -7.49
N LYS A 413 19.55 3.30 -6.24
CA LYS A 413 20.83 3.67 -5.64
C LYS A 413 20.99 2.90 -4.34
N THR A 414 22.20 2.40 -4.07
CA THR A 414 22.45 1.69 -2.81
C THR A 414 22.44 2.64 -1.62
N THR A 415 22.22 2.15 -0.39
CA THR A 415 22.34 2.97 0.83
C THR A 415 23.67 3.73 0.90
N THR A 416 24.78 3.12 0.49
CA THR A 416 26.08 3.78 0.45
C THR A 416 26.13 4.95 -0.55
N GLN A 417 25.44 4.84 -1.68
CA GLN A 417 25.32 5.94 -2.65
C GLN A 417 24.37 7.04 -2.17
N PHE A 418 23.33 6.69 -1.40
CA PHE A 418 22.52 7.69 -0.70
C PHE A 418 23.34 8.44 0.35
N ALA A 419 24.18 7.74 1.12
CA ALA A 419 25.02 8.34 2.15
C ALA A 419 26.20 9.17 1.60
N SER A 420 26.53 9.04 0.31
CA SER A 420 27.70 9.69 -0.29
C SER A 420 27.50 11.16 -0.63
N GLY A 421 26.26 11.66 -0.69
CA GLY A 421 25.92 12.97 -1.25
C GLY A 421 25.51 12.94 -2.71
N GLU A 422 25.72 11.83 -3.42
CA GLU A 422 25.38 11.69 -4.84
C GLU A 422 23.90 11.98 -5.10
N VAL A 423 23.01 11.33 -4.35
CA VAL A 423 21.57 11.44 -4.56
C VAL A 423 21.05 12.82 -4.20
N ALA A 424 21.57 13.44 -3.13
CA ALA A 424 21.20 14.80 -2.75
C ALA A 424 21.58 15.81 -3.84
N TYR A 425 22.78 15.70 -4.40
CA TYR A 425 23.23 16.53 -5.52
C TYR A 425 22.35 16.36 -6.77
N LEU A 426 22.03 15.12 -7.14
CA LEU A 426 21.18 14.82 -8.30
C LEU A 426 19.75 15.35 -8.12
N LEU A 427 19.16 15.13 -6.95
CA LEU A 427 17.84 15.63 -6.60
C LEU A 427 17.79 17.16 -6.64
N GLN A 428 18.82 17.83 -6.12
CA GLN A 428 18.93 19.30 -6.19
C GLN A 428 18.98 19.79 -7.64
N GLY A 429 19.84 19.18 -8.48
CA GLY A 429 19.92 19.47 -9.91
C GLY A 429 20.04 20.97 -10.20
N GLU A 430 19.19 21.47 -11.10
CA GLU A 430 19.13 22.89 -11.49
C GLU A 430 18.10 23.72 -10.68
N GLN A 431 17.57 23.20 -9.58
CA GLN A 431 16.62 23.95 -8.75
C GLN A 431 17.27 25.22 -8.18
N GLU A 432 16.63 26.38 -8.38
CA GLU A 432 17.16 27.68 -7.97
C GLU A 432 17.32 27.78 -6.45
N GLU A 433 16.31 27.31 -5.71
CA GLU A 433 16.30 27.25 -4.25
C GLU A 433 16.92 25.94 -3.76
N ASN A 434 17.60 25.99 -2.61
CA ASN A 434 18.20 24.82 -1.98
C ASN A 434 17.11 23.94 -1.35
N VAL A 435 16.51 23.05 -2.16
CA VAL A 435 15.45 22.13 -1.74
C VAL A 435 16.04 20.87 -1.13
N TRP A 436 17.08 20.32 -1.73
CA TRP A 436 17.74 19.09 -1.30
C TRP A 436 19.17 19.35 -0.85
N GLY A 437 19.50 18.85 0.33
CA GLY A 437 20.85 18.88 0.88
C GLY A 437 21.17 17.63 1.69
N GLN A 438 22.40 17.53 2.18
CA GLN A 438 22.87 16.43 2.99
C GLN A 438 24.16 16.82 3.71
N THR A 439 24.24 16.59 5.02
CA THR A 439 25.47 16.76 5.81
C THR A 439 26.34 15.52 5.62
N ILE A 440 27.35 15.59 4.76
CA ILE A 440 28.18 14.46 4.36
C ILE A 440 28.94 13.89 5.57
N GLY A 441 28.83 12.57 5.76
CA GLY A 441 29.40 11.86 6.90
C GLY A 441 28.52 11.84 8.16
N THR A 442 27.39 12.56 8.16
CA THR A 442 26.40 12.54 9.26
C THR A 442 25.06 11.97 8.79
N ASP A 443 24.50 12.53 7.72
CA ASP A 443 23.18 12.15 7.21
C ASP A 443 23.28 10.93 6.29
N ALA A 444 22.49 9.89 6.59
CA ALA A 444 22.45 8.67 5.77
C ALA A 444 21.72 8.87 4.42
N TYR A 445 20.83 9.85 4.36
CA TYR A 445 19.96 10.13 3.21
C TYR A 445 19.82 11.65 3.00
N PRO A 446 19.42 12.10 1.80
CA PRO A 446 19.10 13.51 1.52
C PRO A 446 18.04 14.06 2.48
N VAL A 447 18.13 15.35 2.79
CA VAL A 447 17.23 16.06 3.71
C VAL A 447 16.68 17.30 3.01
N LEU A 448 15.38 17.56 3.20
CA LEU A 448 14.75 18.79 2.71
C LEU A 448 15.33 20.01 3.44
N GLY A 449 15.83 20.98 2.69
CA GLY A 449 16.49 22.18 3.22
C GLY A 449 17.83 21.93 3.91
N GLY A 450 18.45 20.74 3.72
CA GLY A 450 19.74 20.38 4.31
C GLY A 450 20.93 21.16 3.75
N GLU A 451 22.12 20.92 4.29
CA GLU A 451 23.36 21.55 3.80
C GLU A 451 23.62 21.23 2.32
N LYS A 452 23.98 22.23 1.53
CA LYS A 452 24.19 22.06 0.09
C LYS A 452 25.33 21.08 -0.19
N VAL A 453 25.13 20.21 -1.17
CA VAL A 453 26.16 19.29 -1.65
C VAL A 453 26.74 19.81 -2.96
N TYR A 454 28.06 19.84 -3.03
CA TYR A 454 28.87 20.22 -4.19
C TYR A 454 29.52 18.97 -4.79
N ARG A 455 29.78 19.00 -6.10
CA ARG A 455 30.48 17.93 -6.82
C ARG A 455 31.76 18.47 -7.44
N GLY A 456 32.91 17.88 -7.13
CA GLY A 456 34.19 18.32 -7.67
C GLY A 456 35.36 17.41 -7.34
N TYR A 457 36.57 17.84 -7.69
CA TYR A 457 37.83 17.14 -7.46
C TYR A 457 38.54 17.76 -6.26
N GLU A 458 38.94 16.92 -5.32
CA GLU A 458 39.59 17.34 -4.08
C GLU A 458 41.11 17.30 -4.22
N ASN A 459 41.64 16.28 -4.92
CA ASN A 459 43.08 16.03 -5.02
C ASN A 459 43.56 15.83 -6.47
N CYS A 460 44.82 16.21 -6.71
CA CYS A 460 45.54 15.91 -7.95
C CYS A 460 45.74 14.40 -8.07
N GLY A 461 44.92 13.74 -8.90
CA GLY A 461 44.94 12.28 -9.08
C GLY A 461 43.56 11.62 -8.97
N ASP A 462 42.55 12.34 -8.49
CA ASP A 462 41.17 11.87 -8.48
C ASP A 462 40.73 11.53 -9.92
N THR A 463 40.32 10.27 -10.12
CA THR A 463 39.83 9.79 -11.42
C THR A 463 38.36 10.15 -11.64
N GLU A 464 37.60 10.27 -10.56
CA GLU A 464 36.19 10.66 -10.54
C GLU A 464 35.99 11.75 -9.47
N PRO A 465 35.07 12.70 -9.68
CA PRO A 465 34.76 13.73 -8.71
C PRO A 465 33.97 13.16 -7.53
N LYS A 466 34.14 13.78 -6.36
CA LYS A 466 33.48 13.43 -5.11
C LYS A 466 32.38 14.44 -4.78
N TYR A 467 31.56 14.07 -3.79
CA TYR A 467 30.52 14.91 -3.22
C TYR A 467 30.95 15.40 -1.83
N THR A 468 30.73 16.68 -1.55
CA THR A 468 31.16 17.33 -0.29
C THR A 468 30.28 18.52 0.06
N ASN A 469 30.31 18.97 1.31
CA ASN A 469 29.74 20.26 1.73
C ASN A 469 30.73 21.43 1.60
N ASP A 470 31.96 21.21 1.12
CA ASP A 470 32.94 22.28 0.87
C ASP A 470 32.66 22.99 -0.46
N GLU A 471 32.23 24.25 -0.36
CA GLU A 471 31.96 25.13 -1.52
C GLU A 471 33.22 25.45 -2.35
N ASN A 472 34.42 25.22 -1.81
CA ASN A 472 35.68 25.51 -2.48
C ASN A 472 36.21 24.32 -3.30
N ILE A 473 35.45 23.21 -3.38
CA ILE A 473 35.87 22.06 -4.18
C ILE A 473 35.97 22.45 -5.67
N SER A 474 37.02 21.98 -6.34
CA SER A 474 37.28 22.33 -7.74
C SER A 474 36.33 21.57 -8.67
N GLU A 475 35.49 22.27 -9.42
CA GLU A 475 34.66 21.64 -10.47
C GLU A 475 35.52 21.11 -11.62
N GLU A 476 36.69 21.71 -11.85
CA GLU A 476 37.64 21.28 -12.87
C GLU A 476 38.63 20.27 -12.29
N LYS A 477 39.00 19.28 -13.12
CA LYS A 477 40.03 18.32 -12.77
C LYS A 477 41.36 19.06 -12.57
N LEU A 478 41.95 18.92 -11.38
CA LEU A 478 43.20 19.59 -11.04
C LEU A 478 44.35 18.99 -11.85
N GLU A 479 44.88 19.75 -12.82
CA GLU A 479 46.03 19.37 -13.63
C GLU A 479 47.35 19.86 -13.03
N HIS A 480 48.41 19.05 -13.17
CA HIS A 480 49.77 19.49 -12.85
C HIS A 480 50.23 20.55 -13.85
N SER A 481 50.37 21.81 -13.41
CA SER A 481 51.07 22.84 -14.19
C SER A 481 52.34 23.28 -13.46
N GLY A 482 53.48 22.71 -13.86
CA GLY A 482 54.79 23.10 -13.35
C GLY A 482 55.92 22.72 -14.31
N ASN A 483 56.76 23.69 -14.66
CA ASN A 483 57.98 23.43 -15.42
C ASN A 483 58.96 22.62 -14.56
N ILE A 484 59.44 21.49 -15.09
CA ILE A 484 60.47 20.67 -14.45
C ILE A 484 61.84 21.31 -14.72
N THR A 485 62.58 21.64 -13.67
CA THR A 485 63.98 22.09 -13.78
C THR A 485 64.90 21.08 -13.11
N TYR A 486 65.89 20.61 -13.86
CA TYR A 486 66.90 19.65 -13.40
C TYR A 486 68.19 20.40 -13.08
N THR A 487 68.72 20.22 -11.87
CA THR A 487 70.05 20.72 -11.51
C THR A 487 70.93 19.56 -11.08
N VAL A 488 72.10 19.43 -11.72
CA VAL A 488 73.11 18.40 -11.40
C VAL A 488 73.92 18.89 -10.21
N ASN A 489 74.05 18.06 -9.18
CA ASN A 489 74.80 18.42 -7.98
C ASN A 489 76.31 18.40 -8.29
N GLU A 490 76.99 19.55 -8.24
CA GLU A 490 78.37 19.74 -8.74
C GLU A 490 79.45 18.93 -7.97
N THR A 491 79.08 18.22 -6.90
CA THR A 491 80.00 17.42 -6.08
C THR A 491 79.82 15.90 -6.18
N ASP A 492 78.71 15.39 -6.74
CA ASP A 492 78.49 13.96 -6.98
C ASP A 492 77.61 13.75 -8.22
N ASN A 493 78.23 13.21 -9.28
CA ASN A 493 77.64 13.07 -10.62
C ASN A 493 76.57 11.96 -10.74
N THR A 494 76.07 11.44 -9.61
CA THR A 494 75.06 10.37 -9.52
C THR A 494 73.74 10.82 -8.90
N LYS A 495 73.60 12.09 -8.48
CA LYS A 495 72.36 12.65 -7.92
C LYS A 495 71.85 13.86 -8.70
N HIS A 496 70.53 13.91 -8.88
CA HIS A 496 69.80 15.02 -9.48
C HIS A 496 68.79 15.57 -8.48
N ASP A 497 68.74 16.89 -8.31
CA ASP A 497 67.67 17.55 -7.55
C ASP A 497 66.55 17.91 -8.54
N ILE A 498 65.36 17.36 -8.31
CA ILE A 498 64.15 17.71 -9.08
C ILE A 498 63.29 18.60 -8.21
N THR A 499 63.00 19.82 -8.68
CA THR A 499 62.08 20.73 -8.00
C THR A 499 60.75 20.77 -8.75
N TYR A 500 59.67 20.35 -8.09
CA TYR A 500 58.30 20.52 -8.58
C TYR A 500 57.62 21.69 -7.84
N SER A 501 56.84 22.46 -8.58
CA SER A 501 55.89 23.42 -8.02
C SER A 501 54.53 22.73 -7.95
N CYS A 502 54.10 22.29 -6.77
CA CYS A 502 52.77 21.71 -6.53
C CYS A 502 52.03 22.52 -5.46
N CYS A 503 50.88 23.11 -5.82
CA CYS A 503 49.90 23.67 -4.87
C CYS A 503 50.47 24.51 -3.71
N GLY A 504 51.52 25.32 -3.96
CA GLY A 504 52.13 26.18 -2.93
C GLY A 504 53.04 25.50 -1.89
N MET A 505 53.35 24.20 -2.02
CA MET A 505 54.36 23.52 -1.21
C MET A 505 55.51 22.99 -2.07
N VAL A 506 56.74 23.26 -1.62
CA VAL A 506 57.98 22.73 -2.23
C VAL A 506 58.32 21.42 -1.52
N VAL A 507 58.34 20.31 -2.26
CA VAL A 507 58.86 19.02 -1.78
C VAL A 507 60.22 18.79 -2.45
N ILE A 508 61.23 18.50 -1.64
CA ILE A 508 62.58 18.11 -2.08
C ILE A 508 62.74 16.64 -1.73
N GLU A 509 62.82 15.76 -2.74
CA GLU A 509 63.15 14.34 -2.53
C GLU A 509 64.52 14.01 -3.12
N GLU A 510 65.29 13.24 -2.36
CA GLU A 510 66.66 12.83 -2.67
C GLU A 510 66.67 11.33 -2.98
N HIS A 511 67.08 10.92 -4.18
CA HIS A 511 67.16 9.49 -4.55
C HIS A 511 68.60 9.00 -4.66
N VAL A 512 68.83 7.76 -4.18
CA VAL A 512 70.06 6.97 -4.33
C VAL A 512 69.66 5.58 -4.80
N SER A 513 70.33 5.05 -5.83
CA SER A 513 70.02 3.72 -6.37
C SER A 513 70.64 2.59 -5.54
N GLU A 514 69.84 1.62 -5.10
CA GLU A 514 70.33 0.29 -4.69
C GLU A 514 69.57 -0.84 -5.40
N LYS A 515 70.32 -1.85 -5.82
CA LYS A 515 69.84 -3.13 -6.38
C LYS A 515 69.38 -4.03 -5.23
N GLU A 516 68.26 -4.75 -5.39
CA GLU A 516 68.06 -6.04 -4.70
C GLU A 516 67.26 -7.07 -5.52
N GLU A 517 67.45 -8.33 -5.16
CA GLU A 517 67.18 -9.57 -5.90
C GLU A 517 65.77 -10.17 -5.67
N ASN A 518 65.16 -10.66 -6.76
CA ASN A 518 64.22 -11.79 -6.91
C ASN A 518 63.31 -12.22 -5.71
N LYS A 519 61.98 -12.08 -5.90
CA LYS A 519 60.97 -13.06 -5.44
C LYS A 519 59.84 -13.21 -6.46
N ALA A 520 59.72 -14.42 -7.02
CA ALA A 520 58.72 -14.81 -8.00
C ALA A 520 57.27 -14.71 -7.49
N THR A 521 56.46 -13.90 -8.17
CA THR A 521 54.99 -14.01 -8.29
C THR A 521 54.60 -13.46 -9.67
N CYS A 522 53.40 -13.75 -10.20
CA CYS A 522 52.88 -13.13 -11.45
C CYS A 522 52.57 -11.62 -11.30
N LYS A 523 53.42 -10.92 -10.57
CA LYS A 523 53.52 -9.49 -10.41
C LYS A 523 54.99 -9.15 -10.65
N GLU A 524 55.36 -8.98 -11.91
CA GLU A 524 56.47 -8.14 -12.31
C GLU A 524 56.39 -7.94 -13.83
N LEU A 525 55.61 -6.93 -14.22
CA LEU A 525 55.88 -6.20 -15.46
C LEU A 525 57.14 -5.38 -15.19
N ALA A 526 58.25 -5.72 -15.85
CA ALA A 526 59.41 -4.84 -15.89
C ALA A 526 59.04 -3.61 -16.72
N VAL A 527 58.74 -2.50 -16.04
CA VAL A 527 58.52 -1.19 -16.66
C VAL A 527 59.88 -0.53 -16.86
N CYS A 528 60.09 0.08 -18.02
CA CYS A 528 61.30 0.87 -18.28
C CYS A 528 61.25 2.19 -17.50
N ASP A 529 62.11 2.37 -16.50
CA ASP A 529 62.22 3.56 -15.65
C ASP A 529 62.54 4.88 -16.38
N HIS A 530 62.72 4.83 -17.71
CA HIS A 530 62.99 6.02 -18.52
C HIS A 530 61.86 6.41 -19.48
N CYS A 531 60.92 5.51 -19.80
CA CYS A 531 59.84 5.82 -20.76
C CYS A 531 58.46 5.27 -20.40
N GLY A 532 58.31 4.47 -19.33
CA GLY A 532 57.00 4.06 -18.79
C GLY A 532 56.19 3.05 -19.62
N GLU A 533 56.64 2.67 -20.82
CA GLU A 533 55.94 1.69 -21.66
C GLU A 533 56.20 0.24 -21.18
N SER A 534 55.11 -0.52 -20.99
CA SER A 534 55.11 -1.95 -20.65
C SER A 534 54.92 -2.82 -21.89
N TYR A 535 55.73 -3.87 -22.07
CA TYR A 535 55.52 -4.88 -23.13
C TYR A 535 55.07 -6.22 -22.55
N GLY A 536 53.87 -6.67 -22.92
CA GLY A 536 53.40 -8.06 -22.78
C GLY A 536 51.99 -8.19 -22.19
N GLU A 537 51.06 -8.78 -22.95
CA GLU A 537 49.78 -9.25 -22.40
C GLU A 537 50.02 -10.45 -21.49
N LEU A 538 49.65 -10.30 -20.21
CA LEU A 538 49.53 -11.40 -19.27
C LEU A 538 48.36 -12.30 -19.69
N THR A 539 48.66 -13.53 -20.09
CA THR A 539 47.64 -14.56 -20.33
C THR A 539 47.57 -15.47 -19.11
N HIS A 540 46.55 -15.23 -18.29
CA HIS A 540 46.17 -16.17 -17.24
C HIS A 540 45.68 -17.48 -17.88
N THR A 541 46.07 -18.62 -17.32
CA THR A 541 45.73 -19.96 -17.83
C THR A 541 45.31 -20.89 -16.68
N GLY A 542 44.41 -21.84 -16.96
CA GLY A 542 43.89 -22.81 -15.99
C GLY A 542 42.63 -22.35 -15.23
N GLY A 543 41.92 -23.30 -14.61
CA GLY A 543 40.67 -23.03 -13.89
C GLY A 543 39.42 -22.88 -14.77
N THR A 544 38.24 -23.08 -14.16
CA THR A 544 36.92 -22.91 -14.79
C THR A 544 36.15 -21.83 -14.00
N ALA A 545 35.62 -20.83 -14.69
CA ALA A 545 34.74 -19.84 -14.07
C ALA A 545 33.38 -20.46 -13.75
N THR A 546 32.78 -20.06 -12.63
CA THR A 546 31.42 -20.43 -12.21
C THR A 546 30.54 -19.19 -12.18
N CYS A 547 29.27 -19.37 -11.83
CA CYS A 547 28.30 -18.29 -11.67
C CYS A 547 28.63 -17.25 -10.56
N THR A 548 29.60 -17.53 -9.65
CA THR A 548 30.01 -16.57 -8.60
C THR A 548 31.53 -16.46 -8.41
N THR A 549 32.32 -17.36 -8.98
CA THR A 549 33.78 -17.29 -8.89
C THR A 549 34.39 -17.27 -10.29
N GLN A 550 35.24 -16.28 -10.53
CA GLN A 550 36.05 -16.20 -11.74
C GLN A 550 37.04 -17.39 -11.77
N ALA A 551 37.54 -17.74 -12.95
CA ALA A 551 38.55 -18.80 -13.06
C ALA A 551 39.77 -18.45 -12.20
N VAL A 552 40.31 -19.43 -11.47
CA VAL A 552 41.53 -19.23 -10.66
C VAL A 552 42.72 -19.71 -11.47
N CYS A 553 43.69 -18.81 -11.67
CA CYS A 553 44.88 -19.14 -12.45
C CYS A 553 45.73 -20.17 -11.69
N GLU A 554 45.99 -21.32 -12.31
CA GLU A 554 46.75 -22.41 -11.70
C GLU A 554 48.23 -22.07 -11.44
N VAL A 555 48.73 -20.98 -12.02
CA VAL A 555 50.13 -20.53 -11.89
C VAL A 555 50.33 -19.55 -10.75
N CYS A 556 49.42 -18.57 -10.57
CA CYS A 556 49.56 -17.54 -9.55
C CYS A 556 48.53 -17.59 -8.42
N GLY A 557 47.45 -18.36 -8.58
CA GLY A 557 46.37 -18.45 -7.59
C GLY A 557 45.41 -17.26 -7.57
N GLU A 558 45.57 -16.29 -8.47
CA GLU A 558 44.69 -15.13 -8.59
C GLU A 558 43.47 -15.43 -9.49
N SER A 559 42.32 -14.88 -9.13
CA SER A 559 41.08 -14.94 -9.90
C SER A 559 41.14 -14.05 -11.15
N TYR A 560 40.61 -14.53 -12.29
CA TYR A 560 40.65 -13.82 -13.57
C TYR A 560 39.51 -14.23 -14.54
N GLY A 561 39.22 -13.38 -15.53
CA GLY A 561 38.16 -13.61 -16.53
C GLY A 561 36.76 -13.20 -16.05
N GLU A 562 35.75 -13.28 -16.90
CA GLU A 562 34.35 -13.05 -16.48
C GLU A 562 33.77 -14.27 -15.76
N LEU A 563 32.77 -14.03 -14.91
CA LEU A 563 31.94 -15.11 -14.36
C LEU A 563 31.23 -15.85 -15.49
N ASP A 564 31.00 -17.16 -15.34
CA ASP A 564 30.18 -17.91 -16.29
C ASP A 564 28.77 -18.09 -15.70
N PRO A 565 27.79 -17.25 -16.11
CA PRO A 565 26.44 -17.31 -15.58
C PRO A 565 25.66 -18.57 -16.00
N ASN A 566 26.20 -19.40 -16.90
CA ASN A 566 25.54 -20.65 -17.33
C ASN A 566 26.16 -21.90 -16.70
N ASN A 567 27.27 -21.77 -15.98
CA ASN A 567 27.96 -22.90 -15.34
C ASN A 567 27.43 -23.12 -13.92
N HIS A 568 26.37 -23.91 -13.81
CA HIS A 568 25.75 -24.31 -12.54
C HIS A 568 25.93 -25.81 -12.28
N GLU A 569 26.47 -26.14 -11.10
CA GLU A 569 26.55 -27.52 -10.61
C GLU A 569 25.39 -27.82 -9.63
N TYR A 570 24.67 -28.91 -9.89
CA TYR A 570 23.50 -29.37 -9.14
C TYR A 570 23.77 -30.72 -8.44
N GLU A 571 24.94 -30.88 -7.80
CA GLU A 571 25.44 -32.18 -7.34
C GLU A 571 24.56 -32.88 -6.29
N ASN A 572 23.69 -32.14 -5.60
CA ASN A 572 22.90 -32.65 -4.47
C ASN A 572 21.58 -33.31 -4.93
N ASN A 573 21.32 -33.42 -6.24
CA ASN A 573 20.09 -33.93 -6.86
C ASN A 573 18.78 -33.20 -6.46
N ASN A 574 18.82 -32.18 -5.59
CA ASN A 574 17.67 -31.36 -5.21
C ASN A 574 17.37 -30.23 -6.21
N GLY A 575 18.25 -30.03 -7.21
CA GLY A 575 18.06 -29.06 -8.29
C GLY A 575 18.41 -27.62 -7.94
N PHE A 576 19.06 -27.37 -6.81
CA PHE A 576 19.59 -26.06 -6.46
C PHE A 576 21.08 -25.98 -6.76
N CYS A 577 21.52 -24.85 -7.34
CA CYS A 577 22.95 -24.64 -7.58
C CYS A 577 23.68 -24.50 -6.24
N ASN A 578 24.72 -25.32 -6.02
CA ASN A 578 25.48 -25.33 -4.76
C ASN A 578 26.22 -24.00 -4.47
N VAL A 579 26.30 -23.12 -5.45
CA VAL A 579 27.13 -21.92 -5.43
C VAL A 579 26.28 -20.65 -5.34
N CYS A 580 25.25 -20.52 -6.18
CA CYS A 580 24.41 -19.31 -6.26
C CYS A 580 22.93 -19.57 -5.97
N ASP A 581 22.57 -20.80 -5.59
CA ASP A 581 21.20 -21.21 -5.26
C ASP A 581 20.17 -21.11 -6.41
N THR A 582 20.63 -20.81 -7.63
CA THR A 582 19.80 -20.82 -8.86
C THR A 582 19.10 -22.17 -9.04
N HIS A 583 17.85 -22.10 -9.48
CA HIS A 583 16.98 -23.25 -9.73
C HIS A 583 17.32 -23.94 -11.05
N GLN A 584 17.46 -25.26 -11.03
CA GLN A 584 17.60 -26.09 -12.24
C GLN A 584 16.35 -25.95 -13.12
N PRO A 585 16.49 -25.61 -14.42
CA PRO A 585 15.36 -25.58 -15.33
C PRO A 585 14.65 -26.94 -15.48
N ALA A 586 13.32 -26.91 -15.51
CA ALA A 586 12.52 -28.11 -15.78
C ALA A 586 12.65 -28.53 -17.26
N THR A 587 12.53 -29.82 -17.53
CA THR A 587 12.76 -30.35 -18.88
C THR A 587 11.46 -30.34 -19.68
N LEU A 588 11.41 -29.63 -20.81
CA LEU A 588 10.25 -29.70 -21.71
C LEU A 588 10.16 -31.10 -22.34
N VAL A 589 8.99 -31.70 -22.24
CA VAL A 589 8.67 -33.01 -22.79
C VAL A 589 8.29 -32.85 -24.27
N THR A 590 8.98 -33.56 -25.15
CA THR A 590 8.83 -33.51 -26.59
C THR A 590 8.54 -34.91 -27.14
N ASN A 591 8.14 -34.98 -28.42
CA ASN A 591 7.97 -36.26 -29.12
C ASN A 591 9.26 -37.11 -29.17
N GLU A 592 10.43 -36.51 -28.92
CA GLU A 592 11.72 -37.18 -29.00
C GLU A 592 12.19 -37.73 -27.64
N ASN A 593 11.74 -37.15 -26.52
CA ASN A 593 12.26 -37.48 -25.20
C ASN A 593 11.22 -38.08 -24.23
N TYR A 594 9.92 -38.08 -24.55
CA TYR A 594 8.88 -38.50 -23.59
C TYR A 594 9.09 -39.94 -23.07
N GLU A 595 9.51 -40.88 -23.93
CA GLU A 595 9.79 -42.27 -23.52
C GLU A 595 11.01 -42.37 -22.59
N SER A 596 12.05 -41.57 -22.84
CA SER A 596 13.26 -41.52 -22.00
C SER A 596 13.02 -40.89 -20.63
N LEU A 597 11.98 -40.06 -20.52
CA LEU A 597 11.54 -39.41 -19.29
C LEU A 597 10.51 -40.25 -18.53
N GLU A 598 10.21 -41.46 -19.01
CA GLU A 598 9.20 -42.36 -18.43
C GLU A 598 7.78 -41.72 -18.38
N LEU A 599 7.48 -40.93 -19.40
CA LEU A 599 6.19 -40.26 -19.57
C LEU A 599 5.41 -40.88 -20.74
N ALA A 600 4.09 -40.70 -20.73
CA ALA A 600 3.24 -41.00 -21.88
C ALA A 600 3.21 -39.84 -22.88
N ALA A 601 2.84 -40.12 -24.13
CA ALA A 601 2.79 -39.11 -25.20
C ALA A 601 1.80 -37.96 -24.94
N GLU A 602 0.84 -38.14 -24.03
CA GLU A 602 -0.09 -37.08 -23.61
C GLU A 602 0.57 -35.93 -22.85
N TYR A 603 1.75 -36.18 -22.24
CA TYR A 603 2.53 -35.16 -21.55
C TYR A 603 3.47 -34.39 -22.49
N VAL A 604 3.45 -34.64 -23.81
CA VAL A 604 4.20 -33.81 -24.76
C VAL A 604 3.70 -32.37 -24.66
N GLY A 605 4.62 -31.44 -24.42
CA GLY A 605 4.32 -30.03 -24.12
C GLY A 605 4.29 -29.68 -22.63
N PHE A 606 4.40 -30.67 -21.73
CA PHE A 606 4.55 -30.43 -20.29
C PHE A 606 6.03 -30.25 -19.93
N TYR A 607 6.30 -29.57 -18.82
CA TYR A 607 7.59 -29.57 -18.17
C TYR A 607 7.66 -30.72 -17.15
N GLN A 608 8.64 -31.59 -17.31
CA GLN A 608 8.95 -32.65 -16.36
C GLN A 608 9.67 -32.07 -15.14
N ILE A 609 9.16 -32.42 -13.96
CA ILE A 609 9.68 -32.02 -12.65
C ILE A 609 10.04 -33.28 -11.86
N GLY A 610 11.32 -33.44 -11.56
CA GLY A 610 11.87 -34.56 -10.79
C GLY A 610 12.59 -34.14 -9.51
N ASN A 611 12.73 -32.84 -9.25
CA ASN A 611 13.30 -32.32 -8.01
C ASN A 611 12.75 -30.93 -7.64
N ALA A 612 13.12 -30.45 -6.46
CA ALA A 612 12.63 -29.20 -5.90
C ALA A 612 13.03 -27.98 -6.73
N GLY A 613 14.31 -27.89 -7.13
CA GLY A 613 14.79 -26.80 -7.98
C GLY A 613 14.00 -26.66 -9.27
N GLN A 614 13.66 -27.76 -9.94
CA GLN A 614 12.79 -27.72 -11.13
C GLN A 614 11.38 -27.21 -10.83
N LEU A 615 10.82 -27.54 -9.66
CA LEU A 615 9.51 -27.06 -9.24
C LEU A 615 9.55 -25.54 -8.90
N TYR A 616 10.59 -25.08 -8.23
CA TYR A 616 10.85 -23.67 -7.98
C TYR A 616 11.08 -22.88 -9.28
N TRP A 617 11.82 -23.46 -10.23
CA TRP A 617 12.00 -22.89 -11.57
C TRP A 617 10.65 -22.77 -12.28
N PHE A 618 9.81 -23.81 -12.24
CA PHE A 618 8.50 -23.80 -12.89
C PHE A 618 7.59 -22.74 -12.28
N ALA A 619 7.56 -22.62 -10.95
CA ALA A 619 6.81 -21.56 -10.27
C ALA A 619 7.25 -20.16 -10.74
N ASN A 620 8.56 -19.91 -10.83
CA ASN A 620 9.09 -18.66 -11.37
C ASN A 620 8.71 -18.46 -12.84
N HIS A 621 8.78 -19.52 -13.66
CA HIS A 621 8.43 -19.48 -15.08
C HIS A 621 6.96 -19.11 -15.30
N ILE A 622 6.03 -19.68 -14.53
CA ILE A 622 4.62 -19.29 -14.55
C ILE A 622 4.48 -17.82 -14.17
N ASN A 623 5.14 -17.39 -13.10
CA ASN A 623 5.00 -16.06 -12.52
C ASN A 623 5.65 -14.93 -13.35
N THR A 624 6.47 -15.26 -14.36
CA THR A 624 7.26 -14.25 -15.09
C THR A 624 7.27 -14.41 -16.62
N VAL A 625 7.02 -15.60 -17.15
CA VAL A 625 7.23 -15.90 -18.58
C VAL A 625 5.96 -16.42 -19.24
N ASP A 626 5.50 -17.62 -18.84
CA ASP A 626 4.41 -18.32 -19.51
C ASP A 626 3.43 -18.89 -18.50
N ARG A 627 2.33 -18.18 -18.32
CA ARG A 627 1.27 -18.55 -17.40
C ARG A 627 0.39 -19.71 -17.88
N THR A 628 0.58 -20.18 -19.11
CA THR A 628 -0.16 -21.30 -19.73
C THR A 628 0.62 -22.62 -19.74
N ALA A 629 1.88 -22.59 -19.32
CA ALA A 629 2.72 -23.78 -19.30
C ALA A 629 2.17 -24.87 -18.35
N SER A 630 2.31 -26.12 -18.78
CA SER A 630 1.88 -27.31 -18.03
C SER A 630 3.08 -28.03 -17.41
N ALA A 631 2.89 -28.74 -16.31
CA ALA A 631 3.94 -29.51 -15.64
C ALA A 631 3.46 -30.87 -15.15
N VAL A 632 4.39 -31.82 -15.11
CA VAL A 632 4.16 -33.19 -14.65
C VAL A 632 5.24 -33.60 -13.65
N LEU A 633 4.83 -34.11 -12.49
CA LEU A 633 5.76 -34.67 -11.52
C LEU A 633 6.18 -36.09 -11.92
N THR A 634 7.45 -36.39 -11.66
CA THR A 634 8.05 -37.73 -11.89
C THR A 634 8.74 -38.30 -10.65
N ALA A 635 8.75 -37.53 -9.56
CA ALA A 635 9.29 -37.91 -8.28
C ALA A 635 8.52 -37.19 -7.17
N ASP A 636 8.64 -37.72 -5.95
CA ASP A 636 8.25 -36.97 -4.76
C ASP A 636 9.21 -35.80 -4.56
N ILE A 637 8.68 -34.65 -4.15
CA ILE A 637 9.40 -33.39 -4.06
C ILE A 637 9.45 -32.91 -2.60
N ASP A 638 10.64 -32.61 -2.11
CA ASP A 638 10.85 -31.93 -0.84
C ASP A 638 11.23 -30.47 -1.12
N LEU A 639 10.37 -29.52 -0.75
CA LEU A 639 10.60 -28.08 -0.98
C LEU A 639 11.62 -27.47 0.00
N GLU A 640 12.11 -28.22 0.98
CA GLU A 640 13.09 -27.78 2.00
C GLU A 640 12.63 -26.58 2.85
N GLY A 641 11.32 -26.32 2.91
CA GLY A 641 10.73 -25.32 3.82
C GLY A 641 10.73 -25.81 5.27
N LYS A 642 10.69 -24.86 6.21
CA LYS A 642 10.65 -25.15 7.64
C LYS A 642 9.72 -24.18 8.34
N SER A 643 8.87 -24.71 9.22
CA SER A 643 7.87 -23.95 9.98
C SER A 643 8.47 -22.88 10.90
N ASP A 644 9.76 -22.98 11.24
CA ASP A 644 10.51 -21.97 12.02
C ASP A 644 11.06 -20.82 11.17
N GLY A 645 10.81 -20.83 9.86
CA GLY A 645 11.28 -19.82 8.91
C GLY A 645 12.74 -19.94 8.49
N THR A 646 13.48 -20.97 8.96
CA THR A 646 14.90 -21.17 8.60
C THR A 646 15.10 -21.98 7.32
N GLY A 647 14.02 -22.50 6.75
CA GLY A 647 14.01 -23.24 5.48
C GLY A 647 13.73 -22.35 4.27
N ARG A 648 13.61 -22.97 3.09
CA ARG A 648 13.29 -22.25 1.85
C ARG A 648 11.85 -21.76 1.88
N LYS A 649 11.64 -20.50 1.49
CA LYS A 649 10.30 -19.92 1.34
C LYS A 649 9.75 -20.25 -0.03
N TRP A 650 8.47 -20.61 -0.09
CA TRP A 650 7.76 -20.89 -1.33
C TRP A 650 7.05 -19.64 -1.84
N THR A 651 7.19 -19.38 -3.14
CA THR A 651 6.38 -18.38 -3.84
C THR A 651 5.26 -19.13 -4.59
N PRO A 652 3.98 -18.84 -4.31
CA PRO A 652 2.85 -19.52 -4.94
C PRO A 652 2.92 -19.50 -6.47
N ILE A 653 2.54 -20.60 -7.09
CA ILE A 653 2.41 -20.70 -8.55
C ILE A 653 1.17 -19.90 -8.96
N GLY A 654 1.36 -18.87 -9.79
CA GLY A 654 0.28 -18.04 -10.27
C GLY A 654 0.03 -16.83 -9.37
N SER A 655 0.13 -15.64 -9.95
CA SER A 655 -0.12 -14.36 -9.29
C SER A 655 -1.58 -13.90 -9.43
N THR A 656 -2.17 -13.34 -8.37
CA THR A 656 -3.56 -12.87 -8.36
C THR A 656 -3.83 -11.73 -9.33
N GLY A 657 -4.99 -11.74 -9.98
CA GLY A 657 -5.47 -10.69 -10.89
C GLY A 657 -5.54 -11.13 -12.36
N GLU A 658 -6.55 -10.64 -13.10
CA GLU A 658 -6.86 -11.07 -14.49
C GLU A 658 -5.68 -10.89 -15.46
N ASN A 659 -5.03 -9.72 -15.37
CA ASN A 659 -3.89 -9.34 -16.21
C ASN A 659 -2.54 -9.78 -15.61
N SER A 660 -2.58 -10.50 -14.49
CA SER A 660 -1.38 -11.03 -13.83
C SER A 660 -1.00 -12.39 -14.44
N HIS A 661 0.17 -12.89 -14.02
CA HIS A 661 0.66 -14.22 -14.33
C HIS A 661 -0.08 -15.32 -13.53
N ASN A 662 -1.42 -15.38 -13.59
CA ASN A 662 -2.23 -16.45 -12.97
C ASN A 662 -2.05 -17.79 -13.70
N PHE A 663 -2.11 -18.92 -12.99
CA PHE A 663 -1.87 -20.22 -13.59
C PHE A 663 -3.06 -20.67 -14.45
N ARG A 664 -2.80 -20.98 -15.73
CA ARG A 664 -3.79 -21.46 -16.71
C ARG A 664 -3.43 -22.79 -17.37
N GLY A 665 -2.28 -23.38 -17.02
CA GLY A 665 -1.82 -24.64 -17.55
C GLY A 665 -2.42 -25.86 -16.84
N HIS A 666 -1.81 -27.03 -17.07
CA HIS A 666 -2.16 -28.29 -16.40
C HIS A 666 -0.99 -28.74 -15.52
N PHE A 667 -1.22 -28.85 -14.22
CA PHE A 667 -0.30 -29.43 -13.27
C PHE A 667 -0.80 -30.81 -12.84
N ASP A 668 -0.10 -31.86 -13.25
CA ASP A 668 -0.39 -33.24 -12.88
C ASP A 668 0.71 -33.80 -11.98
N GLY A 669 0.34 -34.07 -10.73
CA GLY A 669 1.24 -34.63 -9.75
C GLY A 669 1.48 -36.14 -9.87
N ARG A 670 0.73 -36.87 -10.71
CA ARG A 670 0.85 -38.33 -10.89
C ARG A 670 0.88 -39.16 -9.60
N ASN A 671 0.17 -38.69 -8.58
CA ASN A 671 0.10 -39.19 -7.20
C ASN A 671 1.41 -39.10 -6.41
N HIS A 672 2.35 -38.27 -6.85
CA HIS A 672 3.54 -37.94 -6.08
C HIS A 672 3.22 -37.05 -4.87
N THR A 673 4.15 -37.04 -3.94
CA THR A 673 4.06 -36.27 -2.71
C THR A 673 4.93 -35.03 -2.77
N ILE A 674 4.40 -33.89 -2.35
CA ILE A 674 5.13 -32.64 -2.12
C ILE A 674 5.21 -32.41 -0.61
N THR A 675 6.41 -32.22 -0.08
CA THR A 675 6.65 -32.03 1.36
C THR A 675 7.33 -30.72 1.65
N ASN A 676 7.23 -30.28 2.91
CA ASN A 676 7.94 -29.12 3.44
C ASN A 676 7.62 -27.82 2.68
N LEU A 677 6.36 -27.65 2.24
CA LEU A 677 5.88 -26.34 1.80
C LEU A 677 6.00 -25.34 2.96
N TYR A 678 6.58 -24.16 2.72
CA TYR A 678 6.58 -23.07 3.69
C TYR A 678 6.33 -21.74 3.01
N VAL A 679 5.15 -21.15 3.23
CA VAL A 679 4.76 -19.84 2.69
C VAL A 679 4.72 -18.83 3.83
N ASP A 680 5.50 -17.75 3.72
CA ASP A 680 5.53 -16.62 4.65
C ASP A 680 5.79 -15.35 3.84
N MET A 681 4.71 -14.78 3.31
CA MET A 681 4.74 -13.61 2.43
C MET A 681 3.47 -12.77 2.59
N GLN A 682 3.60 -11.47 2.34
CA GLN A 682 2.56 -10.46 2.58
C GLN A 682 1.89 -10.04 1.26
N ARG A 683 1.22 -10.99 0.58
CA ARG A 683 0.55 -10.76 -0.70
C ARG A 683 -0.75 -11.55 -0.78
N ALA A 684 -1.72 -11.04 -1.52
CA ALA A 684 -2.93 -11.77 -1.89
C ALA A 684 -2.63 -13.06 -2.68
N GLY A 685 -3.42 -14.12 -2.46
CA GLY A 685 -3.27 -15.42 -3.13
C GLY A 685 -2.18 -16.28 -2.52
N LEU A 686 -2.38 -16.70 -1.27
CA LEU A 686 -1.44 -17.57 -0.56
C LEU A 686 -1.83 -19.04 -0.72
N GLY A 687 -0.82 -19.89 -0.87
CA GLY A 687 -0.94 -21.34 -0.98
C GLY A 687 0.20 -21.95 -1.80
N PHE A 688 0.06 -23.22 -2.16
CA PHE A 688 0.95 -23.82 -3.16
C PHE A 688 0.77 -23.15 -4.54
N PHE A 689 -0.47 -22.87 -4.91
CA PHE A 689 -0.87 -21.99 -6.00
C PHE A 689 -1.50 -20.71 -5.44
N GLY A 690 -1.20 -19.57 -6.07
CA GLY A 690 -1.78 -18.28 -5.66
C GLY A 690 -3.13 -18.02 -6.33
N GLU A 691 -3.17 -18.03 -7.66
CA GLU A 691 -4.40 -17.93 -8.44
C GLU A 691 -4.41 -18.88 -9.64
N VAL A 692 -5.47 -19.67 -9.77
CA VAL A 692 -5.71 -20.59 -10.89
C VAL A 692 -6.94 -20.15 -11.69
N ARG A 693 -6.78 -19.93 -13.01
CA ARG A 693 -7.88 -19.61 -13.93
C ARG A 693 -7.83 -20.51 -15.13
N LEU A 694 -8.92 -21.20 -15.48
CA LEU A 694 -8.97 -22.18 -16.58
C LEU A 694 -8.01 -23.38 -16.43
N GLY A 695 -7.12 -23.37 -15.44
CA GLY A 695 -6.09 -24.37 -15.24
C GLY A 695 -6.62 -25.64 -14.60
N VAL A 696 -5.86 -26.72 -14.77
CA VAL A 696 -6.10 -28.03 -14.17
C VAL A 696 -5.00 -28.31 -13.15
N VAL A 697 -5.37 -28.66 -11.93
CA VAL A 697 -4.43 -29.00 -10.84
C VAL A 697 -4.87 -30.31 -10.23
N GLU A 698 -4.07 -31.37 -10.35
CA GLU A 698 -4.53 -32.70 -9.93
C GLU A 698 -3.45 -33.69 -9.51
N ASN A 699 -3.90 -34.75 -8.81
CA ASN A 699 -3.16 -35.97 -8.51
C ASN A 699 -1.89 -35.77 -7.65
N PHE A 700 -1.97 -35.16 -6.47
CA PHE A 700 -0.83 -35.16 -5.54
C PHE A 700 -1.26 -35.12 -4.08
N THR A 701 -0.32 -35.47 -3.21
CA THR A 701 -0.42 -35.22 -1.77
C THR A 701 0.53 -34.09 -1.38
N ILE A 702 0.11 -33.16 -0.53
CA ILE A 702 0.95 -32.02 -0.12
C ILE A 702 0.98 -31.80 1.40
N TYR A 703 2.16 -31.49 1.93
CA TYR A 703 2.43 -31.21 3.34
C TYR A 703 3.19 -29.89 3.50
N GLY A 704 2.86 -29.13 4.55
CA GLY A 704 3.64 -27.96 4.96
C GLY A 704 2.80 -26.91 5.68
N ASP A 705 3.26 -25.68 5.66
CA ASP A 705 2.69 -24.57 6.42
C ASP A 705 2.56 -23.31 5.57
N VAL A 706 1.41 -22.66 5.68
CA VAL A 706 1.14 -21.31 5.18
C VAL A 706 0.96 -20.40 6.39
N LYS A 707 1.83 -19.41 6.52
CA LYS A 707 1.91 -18.54 7.68
C LYS A 707 1.71 -17.08 7.26
N LEU A 708 0.82 -16.38 7.96
CA LEU A 708 0.47 -14.98 7.69
C LEU A 708 1.01 -14.10 8.79
N THR A 709 1.86 -13.14 8.44
CA THR A 709 2.45 -12.15 9.36
C THR A 709 1.81 -10.75 9.21
N SER A 710 0.81 -10.61 8.33
CA SER A 710 0.01 -9.40 8.12
C SER A 710 -1.33 -9.75 7.45
N ASP A 711 -2.21 -8.76 7.24
CA ASP A 711 -3.49 -8.96 6.53
C ASP A 711 -3.28 -9.36 5.06
N CYS A 712 -3.89 -10.47 4.63
CA CYS A 712 -3.87 -10.96 3.25
C CYS A 712 -5.24 -11.49 2.82
N SER A 713 -5.61 -11.30 1.55
CA SER A 713 -6.84 -11.88 0.98
C SER A 713 -6.54 -13.11 0.11
N TYR A 714 -7.51 -14.03 -0.01
CA TYR A 714 -7.41 -15.27 -0.79
C TYR A 714 -6.35 -16.23 -0.26
N VAL A 715 -6.64 -16.84 0.89
CA VAL A 715 -5.66 -17.64 1.64
C VAL A 715 -6.10 -19.10 1.62
N GLY A 716 -5.31 -19.97 0.99
CA GLY A 716 -5.56 -21.41 0.95
C GLY A 716 -4.29 -22.20 1.22
N GLY A 717 -4.41 -23.41 1.79
CA GLY A 717 -3.25 -24.29 1.90
C GLY A 717 -2.73 -24.76 0.54
N VAL A 718 -3.64 -25.06 -0.39
CA VAL A 718 -3.30 -25.52 -1.74
C VAL A 718 -3.48 -24.42 -2.78
N ILE A 719 -4.64 -23.75 -2.78
CA ILE A 719 -4.97 -22.71 -3.78
C ILE A 719 -5.50 -21.46 -3.07
N GLY A 720 -4.85 -20.31 -3.25
CA GLY A 720 -5.36 -19.05 -2.73
C GLY A 720 -6.71 -18.67 -3.32
N SER A 721 -6.78 -18.59 -4.66
CA SER A 721 -7.96 -18.17 -5.39
C SER A 721 -8.17 -18.97 -6.69
N ALA A 722 -9.43 -19.28 -7.00
CA ALA A 722 -9.86 -19.87 -8.27
C ALA A 722 -10.98 -19.04 -8.92
N PRO A 723 -10.68 -17.83 -9.43
CA PRO A 723 -11.63 -17.03 -10.19
C PRO A 723 -11.71 -17.48 -11.64
N GLY A 724 -12.83 -17.25 -12.33
CA GLY A 724 -12.88 -17.49 -13.76
C GLY A 724 -12.22 -16.40 -14.60
N ALA A 725 -11.99 -16.63 -15.88
CA ALA A 725 -11.38 -15.63 -16.78
C ALA A 725 -12.45 -14.73 -17.44
N ASN A 726 -12.16 -13.43 -17.56
CA ASN A 726 -13.04 -12.44 -18.23
C ASN A 726 -12.56 -12.17 -19.68
N GLY A 727 -13.45 -12.27 -20.69
CA GLY A 727 -13.11 -11.97 -22.09
C GLY A 727 -14.18 -12.39 -23.11
N THR A 728 -13.97 -12.07 -24.40
CA THR A 728 -14.85 -12.50 -25.51
C THR A 728 -14.44 -13.84 -26.16
N ASP A 729 -13.26 -14.36 -25.79
CA ASP A 729 -12.67 -15.61 -26.30
C ASP A 729 -12.49 -16.66 -25.19
N VAL A 730 -13.40 -16.69 -24.20
CA VAL A 730 -13.33 -17.67 -23.10
C VAL A 730 -14.22 -18.88 -23.46
N PRO A 731 -13.75 -20.13 -23.27
CA PRO A 731 -14.54 -21.34 -23.54
C PRO A 731 -15.88 -21.37 -22.77
N ASP A 732 -16.72 -22.37 -23.07
CA ASP A 732 -17.96 -22.60 -22.32
C ASP A 732 -17.73 -22.93 -20.83
N HIS A 733 -16.47 -23.13 -20.40
CA HIS A 733 -16.08 -23.37 -19.01
C HIS A 733 -14.93 -22.46 -18.58
N ASN A 734 -15.24 -21.56 -17.64
CA ASN A 734 -14.33 -20.47 -17.28
C ASN A 734 -13.64 -20.61 -15.93
N GLY A 735 -13.96 -21.62 -15.12
CA GLY A 735 -13.38 -21.88 -13.80
C GLY A 735 -12.14 -22.78 -13.81
N ALA A 736 -11.54 -22.97 -12.63
CA ALA A 736 -10.44 -23.93 -12.44
C ALA A 736 -10.97 -25.35 -12.28
N THR A 737 -10.11 -26.34 -12.54
CA THR A 737 -10.41 -27.75 -12.29
C THR A 737 -9.40 -28.33 -11.31
N VAL A 738 -9.88 -28.84 -10.17
CA VAL A 738 -9.04 -29.29 -9.06
C VAL A 738 -9.44 -30.70 -8.67
N ARG A 739 -8.55 -31.69 -8.80
CA ARG A 739 -8.91 -33.11 -8.60
C ARG A 739 -7.89 -33.94 -7.84
N ASN A 740 -8.38 -34.90 -7.06
CA ASN A 740 -7.55 -35.97 -6.49
C ASN A 740 -6.36 -35.44 -5.66
N ILE A 741 -6.57 -34.38 -4.88
CA ILE A 741 -5.52 -33.79 -4.04
C ILE A 741 -5.80 -34.07 -2.57
N THR A 742 -4.77 -34.54 -1.86
CA THR A 742 -4.81 -34.69 -0.40
C THR A 742 -3.87 -33.66 0.23
N SER A 743 -4.41 -32.77 1.05
CA SER A 743 -3.64 -31.70 1.70
C SER A 743 -3.55 -31.90 3.21
N TYR A 744 -2.33 -31.83 3.73
CA TYR A 744 -2.00 -31.76 5.15
C TYR A 744 -1.40 -30.39 5.50
N VAL A 745 -1.65 -29.38 4.66
CA VAL A 745 -1.09 -28.04 4.85
C VAL A 745 -1.80 -27.34 6.00
N ASN A 746 -1.03 -26.82 6.95
CA ASN A 746 -1.52 -25.96 8.02
C ASN A 746 -1.57 -24.51 7.54
N VAL A 747 -2.55 -23.75 8.01
CA VAL A 747 -2.70 -22.32 7.76
C VAL A 747 -2.72 -21.63 9.12
N THR A 748 -1.80 -20.70 9.38
CA THR A 748 -1.67 -19.99 10.65
C THR A 748 -1.69 -18.47 10.45
N LEU A 749 -2.52 -17.76 11.23
CA LEU A 749 -2.53 -16.30 11.29
C LEU A 749 -1.77 -15.85 12.55
N ASP A 750 -0.63 -15.17 12.39
CA ASP A 750 0.16 -14.60 13.51
C ASP A 750 -0.43 -13.26 14.01
N GLU A 751 0.08 -12.77 15.15
CA GLU A 751 -0.27 -11.48 15.75
C GLU A 751 -0.07 -10.33 14.74
N GLY A 752 -1.15 -9.62 14.40
CA GLY A 752 -1.15 -8.52 13.42
C GLY A 752 -1.92 -8.79 12.11
N SER A 753 -2.56 -9.96 11.96
CA SER A 753 -3.38 -10.33 10.80
C SER A 753 -4.90 -10.30 11.11
N HIS A 754 -5.44 -9.11 11.41
CA HIS A 754 -6.83 -8.90 11.87
C HIS A 754 -7.86 -8.63 10.74
N GLY A 755 -7.42 -8.50 9.48
CA GLY A 755 -8.20 -8.18 8.30
C GLY A 755 -8.07 -9.17 7.14
N SER A 756 -7.43 -10.33 7.37
CA SER A 756 -7.27 -11.35 6.33
C SER A 756 -8.62 -11.88 5.84
N SER A 757 -8.84 -11.95 4.53
CA SER A 757 -10.13 -12.31 3.94
C SER A 757 -10.13 -13.59 3.10
N PHE A 758 -11.24 -14.33 3.14
CA PHE A 758 -11.45 -15.57 2.37
C PHE A 758 -10.40 -16.65 2.72
N VAL A 759 -10.43 -17.10 3.98
CA VAL A 759 -9.42 -17.99 4.52
C VAL A 759 -9.93 -19.44 4.51
N GLY A 760 -9.24 -20.31 3.79
CA GLY A 760 -9.56 -21.72 3.63
C GLY A 760 -8.39 -22.63 4.01
N GLY A 761 -8.66 -23.77 4.65
CA GLY A 761 -7.61 -24.78 4.88
C GLY A 761 -7.10 -25.41 3.58
N PHE A 762 -7.98 -25.62 2.59
CA PHE A 762 -7.63 -26.14 1.27
C PHE A 762 -7.58 -25.02 0.21
N MET A 763 -8.68 -24.26 0.08
CA MET A 763 -8.82 -23.20 -0.91
C MET A 763 -9.41 -21.93 -0.29
N GLY A 764 -8.80 -20.77 -0.52
CA GLY A 764 -9.30 -19.50 0.03
C GLY A 764 -10.61 -19.04 -0.61
N TYR A 765 -10.64 -19.00 -1.94
CA TYR A 765 -11.78 -18.48 -2.69
C TYR A 765 -12.04 -19.26 -3.97
N ALA A 766 -13.30 -19.60 -4.23
CA ALA A 766 -13.75 -20.25 -5.47
C ALA A 766 -14.88 -19.46 -6.14
N ASN A 767 -14.84 -19.37 -7.46
CA ASN A 767 -15.81 -18.63 -8.26
C ASN A 767 -15.96 -19.24 -9.67
N HIS A 768 -16.94 -18.77 -10.45
CA HIS A 768 -17.31 -19.25 -11.78
C HIS A 768 -17.58 -20.76 -11.79
N GLU A 769 -17.42 -21.43 -12.92
CA GLU A 769 -17.59 -22.87 -13.09
C GLU A 769 -16.41 -23.66 -12.48
N THR A 770 -15.89 -23.26 -11.30
CA THR A 770 -14.77 -24.01 -10.70
C THR A 770 -15.26 -25.38 -10.23
N ILE A 771 -14.51 -26.43 -10.59
CA ILE A 771 -14.80 -27.82 -10.24
C ILE A 771 -13.75 -28.32 -9.26
N ILE A 772 -14.20 -28.83 -8.10
CA ILE A 772 -13.35 -29.43 -7.06
C ILE A 772 -13.85 -30.84 -6.79
N GLU A 773 -13.06 -31.86 -7.11
CA GLU A 773 -13.48 -33.26 -7.04
C GLU A 773 -12.45 -34.15 -6.33
N ASN A 774 -12.93 -35.07 -5.49
CA ASN A 774 -12.11 -36.08 -4.82
C ASN A 774 -10.91 -35.50 -4.02
N CYS A 775 -11.10 -34.32 -3.42
CA CYS A 775 -10.04 -33.63 -2.67
C CYS A 775 -10.28 -33.76 -1.16
N SER A 776 -9.20 -33.78 -0.38
CA SER A 776 -9.30 -33.84 1.08
C SER A 776 -8.29 -32.96 1.80
N TRP A 777 -8.68 -32.47 2.98
CA TRP A 777 -7.85 -31.63 3.83
C TRP A 777 -7.80 -32.16 5.26
N TYR A 778 -6.60 -32.23 5.83
CA TYR A 778 -6.29 -32.79 7.15
C TYR A 778 -5.48 -31.82 8.04
N GLY A 779 -5.16 -30.62 7.53
CA GLY A 779 -4.30 -29.67 8.25
C GLY A 779 -4.97 -29.00 9.45
N THR A 780 -4.26 -28.06 10.06
CA THR A 780 -4.80 -27.14 11.05
C THR A 780 -4.96 -25.76 10.46
N LEU A 781 -6.14 -25.15 10.61
CA LEU A 781 -6.38 -23.74 10.38
C LEU A 781 -6.40 -23.04 11.74
N ASP A 782 -5.31 -22.37 12.11
CA ASP A 782 -5.15 -21.69 13.38
C ASP A 782 -5.28 -20.17 13.20
N LEU A 783 -6.40 -19.63 13.69
CA LEU A 783 -6.69 -18.20 13.63
C LEU A 783 -6.10 -17.44 14.84
N GLY A 784 -5.63 -18.13 15.89
CA GLY A 784 -5.23 -17.49 17.15
C GLY A 784 -6.34 -16.60 17.71
N ALA A 785 -5.97 -15.43 18.24
CA ALA A 785 -6.92 -14.39 18.68
C ALA A 785 -7.36 -13.44 17.53
N ASN A 786 -6.90 -13.69 16.30
CA ASN A 786 -7.11 -12.82 15.16
C ASN A 786 -8.54 -12.96 14.60
N ARG A 787 -8.95 -11.92 13.88
CA ARG A 787 -10.19 -11.90 13.11
C ARG A 787 -9.86 -12.12 11.63
N ALA A 788 -10.61 -13.02 10.98
CA ALA A 788 -10.59 -13.13 9.52
C ALA A 788 -11.89 -12.54 8.97
N ASP A 789 -11.75 -11.59 8.05
CA ASP A 789 -12.86 -10.88 7.42
C ASP A 789 -13.50 -11.75 6.33
N SER A 790 -14.81 -11.59 6.13
CA SER A 790 -15.50 -12.09 4.94
C SER A 790 -15.46 -13.62 4.70
N GLY A 791 -15.09 -14.43 5.70
CA GLY A 791 -15.34 -15.88 5.75
C GLY A 791 -14.11 -16.76 6.02
N VAL A 792 -14.25 -17.67 6.98
CA VAL A 792 -13.31 -18.77 7.29
C VAL A 792 -13.96 -20.12 7.06
N GLY A 793 -13.33 -20.98 6.26
CA GLY A 793 -13.76 -22.35 6.03
C GLY A 793 -12.64 -23.37 6.22
N GLY A 794 -12.92 -24.50 6.84
CA GLY A 794 -11.90 -25.55 6.96
C GLY A 794 -11.50 -26.13 5.61
N PHE A 795 -12.42 -26.26 4.65
CA PHE A 795 -12.09 -26.61 3.27
C PHE A 795 -11.99 -25.37 2.37
N ILE A 796 -13.09 -24.63 2.21
CA ILE A 796 -13.21 -23.48 1.31
C ILE A 796 -13.55 -22.21 2.10
N GLY A 797 -12.73 -21.17 1.95
CA GLY A 797 -12.92 -19.89 2.62
C GLY A 797 -14.18 -19.14 2.17
N ARG A 798 -14.41 -18.95 0.87
CA ARG A 798 -15.66 -18.31 0.37
C ARG A 798 -16.00 -18.68 -1.08
N LEU A 799 -17.30 -18.64 -1.40
CA LEU A 799 -17.85 -18.64 -2.76
C LEU A 799 -18.38 -17.25 -3.14
N TYR A 800 -18.25 -16.83 -4.41
CA TYR A 800 -18.73 -15.52 -4.89
C TYR A 800 -20.19 -15.51 -5.34
N ASP A 801 -20.82 -14.33 -5.32
CA ASP A 801 -22.17 -14.05 -5.82
C ASP A 801 -22.27 -14.42 -7.31
N THR A 802 -23.32 -15.16 -7.71
CA THR A 802 -23.56 -15.62 -9.11
C THR A 802 -22.58 -16.66 -9.68
N SER A 803 -21.97 -17.51 -8.84
CA SER A 803 -21.02 -18.55 -9.28
C SER A 803 -21.63 -19.95 -9.46
N ASP A 804 -21.11 -20.71 -10.43
CA ASP A 804 -21.50 -22.10 -10.78
C ASP A 804 -20.49 -23.12 -10.22
N VAL A 805 -20.04 -22.93 -8.97
CA VAL A 805 -19.01 -23.78 -8.35
C VAL A 805 -19.57 -25.17 -8.04
N THR A 806 -18.81 -26.19 -8.40
CA THR A 806 -19.17 -27.60 -8.16
C THR A 806 -18.14 -28.27 -7.27
N VAL A 807 -18.56 -28.79 -6.14
CA VAL A 807 -17.71 -29.52 -5.19
C VAL A 807 -18.26 -30.92 -4.98
N ARG A 808 -17.50 -31.94 -5.36
CA ARG A 808 -17.93 -33.35 -5.24
C ARG A 808 -16.91 -34.25 -4.56
N ASN A 809 -17.41 -35.21 -3.78
CA ASN A 809 -16.60 -36.27 -3.16
C ASN A 809 -15.43 -35.71 -2.35
N CYS A 810 -15.58 -34.53 -1.75
CA CYS A 810 -14.51 -33.86 -1.00
C CYS A 810 -14.71 -34.01 0.51
N ALA A 811 -13.61 -34.02 1.26
CA ALA A 811 -13.67 -34.22 2.70
C ALA A 811 -12.71 -33.33 3.48
N ALA A 812 -13.21 -32.66 4.52
CA ALA A 812 -12.40 -31.89 5.45
C ALA A 812 -12.39 -32.57 6.83
N TYR A 813 -11.21 -33.03 7.21
CA TYR A 813 -10.90 -33.74 8.47
C TYR A 813 -10.04 -32.90 9.42
N GLY A 814 -9.55 -31.76 8.95
CA GLY A 814 -8.64 -30.90 9.70
C GLY A 814 -9.27 -30.21 10.92
N THR A 815 -8.43 -29.48 11.65
CA THR A 815 -8.85 -28.75 12.85
C THR A 815 -8.91 -27.26 12.58
N ILE A 816 -9.98 -26.59 12.99
CA ILE A 816 -10.05 -25.12 13.02
C ILE A 816 -9.87 -24.69 14.47
N LYS A 817 -8.88 -23.82 14.74
CA LYS A 817 -8.63 -23.26 16.06
C LYS A 817 -8.92 -21.76 16.05
N THR A 818 -9.63 -21.30 17.07
CA THR A 818 -9.85 -19.87 17.31
C THR A 818 -9.87 -19.58 18.81
N ALA A 819 -9.29 -18.44 19.18
CA ALA A 819 -9.34 -17.84 20.50
C ALA A 819 -9.99 -16.44 20.45
N TYR A 820 -10.76 -16.16 19.39
CA TYR A 820 -11.45 -14.89 19.18
C TYR A 820 -12.49 -14.65 20.28
N LYS A 821 -12.40 -13.50 20.94
CA LYS A 821 -13.38 -13.01 21.93
C LYS A 821 -14.29 -11.97 21.30
N SER A 822 -15.60 -12.11 21.51
CA SER A 822 -16.59 -11.10 21.11
C SER A 822 -16.34 -9.77 21.83
N GLY A 823 -16.54 -8.65 21.13
CA GLY A 823 -16.37 -7.28 21.69
C GLY A 823 -14.93 -6.75 21.69
N THR A 824 -13.93 -7.52 21.23
CA THR A 824 -12.53 -7.06 21.18
C THR A 824 -12.21 -6.23 19.93
N PHE A 825 -13.07 -6.28 18.90
CA PHE A 825 -12.88 -5.60 17.59
C PHE A 825 -14.22 -5.14 17.01
N GLU A 826 -14.89 -4.17 17.64
CA GLU A 826 -16.27 -3.74 17.32
C GLU A 826 -16.44 -3.07 15.94
N ASN A 827 -15.34 -2.79 15.21
CA ASN A 827 -15.35 -2.05 13.94
C ASN A 827 -15.32 -2.92 12.65
N TYR A 828 -15.49 -4.25 12.72
CA TYR A 828 -15.51 -5.11 11.52
C TYR A 828 -16.77 -6.02 11.44
N SER A 829 -17.14 -6.51 10.25
CA SER A 829 -18.39 -7.26 9.95
C SER A 829 -18.41 -8.73 10.38
N THR A 830 -19.58 -9.28 10.75
CA THR A 830 -19.85 -10.67 11.23
C THR A 830 -18.90 -11.75 10.69
N ILE A 831 -18.35 -12.58 11.57
CA ILE A 831 -17.43 -13.67 11.20
C ILE A 831 -18.25 -14.92 10.84
N TYR A 832 -18.10 -15.41 9.62
CA TYR A 832 -18.63 -16.73 9.23
C TYR A 832 -17.52 -17.77 9.44
N ILE A 833 -17.76 -18.78 10.30
CA ILE A 833 -16.83 -19.90 10.49
C ILE A 833 -17.54 -21.19 10.15
N GLY A 834 -17.16 -21.79 9.03
CA GLY A 834 -17.71 -23.05 8.59
C GLY A 834 -16.70 -24.18 8.60
N GLY A 835 -17.12 -25.38 9.03
CA GLY A 835 -16.26 -26.56 9.02
C GLY A 835 -15.75 -26.88 7.61
N PHE A 836 -16.65 -27.06 6.65
CA PHE A 836 -16.32 -27.34 5.26
C PHE A 836 -16.22 -26.06 4.43
N LEU A 837 -17.26 -25.24 4.42
CA LEU A 837 -17.38 -24.00 3.66
C LEU A 837 -17.79 -22.87 4.59
N SER A 838 -17.27 -21.65 4.43
CA SER A 838 -17.69 -20.52 5.29
C SER A 838 -19.02 -19.86 4.92
N TYR A 839 -19.10 -19.29 3.72
CA TYR A 839 -20.20 -18.44 3.28
C TYR A 839 -20.46 -18.62 1.79
N SER A 840 -21.73 -18.79 1.45
CA SER A 840 -22.25 -18.76 0.09
C SER A 840 -23.34 -17.68 -0.04
N PRO A 841 -23.13 -16.63 -0.84
CA PRO A 841 -24.07 -15.52 -1.05
C PRO A 841 -25.27 -15.87 -1.93
N ALA A 842 -26.28 -15.01 -1.94
CA ALA A 842 -27.52 -15.20 -2.68
C ALA A 842 -27.27 -15.04 -4.19
N GLY A 843 -27.71 -16.03 -4.98
CA GLY A 843 -27.55 -16.08 -6.44
C GLY A 843 -26.52 -17.09 -6.94
N ALA A 844 -25.71 -17.71 -6.07
CA ALA A 844 -24.80 -18.80 -6.46
C ALA A 844 -25.56 -20.07 -6.86
N GLN A 845 -25.22 -20.68 -7.99
CA GLN A 845 -25.73 -21.99 -8.43
C GLN A 845 -24.81 -23.12 -7.94
N THR A 846 -24.36 -23.05 -6.70
CA THR A 846 -23.40 -24.02 -6.16
C THR A 846 -24.00 -25.44 -6.13
N VAL A 847 -23.18 -26.43 -6.52
CA VAL A 847 -23.48 -27.87 -6.42
C VAL A 847 -22.56 -28.50 -5.40
N LEU A 848 -23.13 -29.03 -4.32
CA LEU A 848 -22.41 -29.82 -3.31
C LEU A 848 -22.91 -31.27 -3.36
N GLU A 849 -22.05 -32.22 -3.74
CA GLU A 849 -22.40 -33.63 -3.82
C GLU A 849 -21.40 -34.53 -3.09
N ASN A 850 -21.89 -35.40 -2.22
CA ASN A 850 -21.07 -36.44 -1.56
C ASN A 850 -19.90 -35.87 -0.73
N ASN A 851 -20.09 -34.72 -0.08
CA ASN A 851 -19.04 -34.07 0.70
C ASN A 851 -19.11 -34.43 2.19
N LEU A 852 -17.98 -34.41 2.90
CA LEU A 852 -17.89 -34.75 4.31
C LEU A 852 -17.14 -33.67 5.12
N TRP A 853 -17.77 -33.17 6.16
CA TRP A 853 -17.08 -32.53 7.28
C TRP A 853 -16.90 -33.53 8.41
N ALA A 854 -15.65 -33.83 8.77
CA ALA A 854 -15.30 -34.71 9.88
C ALA A 854 -14.14 -34.16 10.72
N GLY A 855 -13.90 -32.85 10.62
CA GLY A 855 -12.93 -32.13 11.42
C GLY A 855 -13.46 -31.69 12.79
N GLU A 856 -12.66 -30.90 13.49
CA GLU A 856 -13.00 -30.33 14.79
C GLU A 856 -12.85 -28.81 14.77
N ILE A 857 -13.76 -28.10 15.44
CA ILE A 857 -13.62 -26.66 15.72
C ILE A 857 -13.32 -26.51 17.20
N ILE A 858 -12.10 -26.07 17.52
CA ILE A 858 -11.64 -25.81 18.89
C ILE A 858 -11.73 -24.32 19.13
N ASN A 859 -12.58 -23.93 20.08
CA ASN A 859 -12.74 -22.55 20.51
C ASN A 859 -12.36 -22.41 21.98
N ASN A 860 -11.39 -21.53 22.27
CA ASN A 860 -10.86 -21.35 23.62
C ASN A 860 -11.61 -20.29 24.46
N THR A 861 -12.65 -19.63 23.93
CA THR A 861 -13.40 -18.55 24.59
C THR A 861 -14.89 -18.56 24.24
N ASP A 862 -15.79 -18.12 25.13
CA ASP A 862 -17.23 -18.07 24.84
C ASP A 862 -17.52 -17.12 23.66
N LEU A 863 -17.81 -17.69 22.48
CA LEU A 863 -18.28 -16.93 21.32
C LEU A 863 -19.73 -16.51 21.59
N GLU A 864 -19.95 -15.21 21.86
CA GLU A 864 -21.30 -14.63 21.94
C GLU A 864 -22.05 -14.85 20.60
N ALA A 865 -23.26 -15.41 20.70
CA ALA A 865 -24.09 -15.90 19.60
C ALA A 865 -24.49 -14.86 18.53
N SER A 866 -24.25 -13.57 18.77
CA SER A 866 -24.71 -12.48 17.92
C SER A 866 -23.78 -12.15 16.74
N ASN A 867 -22.51 -12.58 16.77
CA ASN A 867 -21.48 -12.08 15.84
C ASN A 867 -20.64 -13.15 15.11
N ALA A 868 -20.86 -14.44 15.39
CA ALA A 868 -20.20 -15.54 14.70
C ALA A 868 -21.19 -16.67 14.37
N HIS A 869 -21.28 -17.05 13.08
CA HIS A 869 -22.07 -18.21 12.66
C HIS A 869 -21.14 -19.43 12.56
N LEU A 870 -21.42 -20.45 13.38
CA LEU A 870 -20.70 -21.73 13.40
C LEU A 870 -21.58 -22.83 12.82
N SER A 871 -21.17 -23.44 11.72
CA SER A 871 -21.85 -24.62 11.19
C SER A 871 -20.89 -25.51 10.40
N ALA A 872 -21.27 -26.78 10.21
CA ALA A 872 -20.45 -27.73 9.46
C ALA A 872 -20.26 -27.34 7.99
N PHE A 873 -21.22 -26.65 7.38
CA PHE A 873 -21.17 -26.22 5.97
C PHE A 873 -21.36 -24.70 5.79
N GLY A 874 -21.08 -23.92 6.83
CA GLY A 874 -21.15 -22.46 6.80
C GLY A 874 -22.56 -21.91 6.65
N THR A 875 -22.64 -20.62 6.33
CA THR A 875 -23.88 -19.95 6.00
C THR A 875 -24.10 -19.99 4.48
N MET A 876 -25.10 -20.75 4.05
CA MET A 876 -25.44 -20.91 2.64
C MET A 876 -26.78 -20.22 2.35
N THR A 877 -26.75 -19.12 1.60
CA THR A 877 -27.95 -18.33 1.30
C THR A 877 -28.60 -18.66 -0.05
N SER A 878 -27.89 -19.34 -0.96
CA SER A 878 -28.46 -19.99 -2.14
C SER A 878 -27.59 -21.14 -2.66
N PHE A 879 -28.23 -22.16 -3.24
CA PHE A 879 -27.58 -23.32 -3.87
C PHE A 879 -28.43 -23.84 -5.03
N GLN A 880 -27.78 -24.49 -6.00
CA GLN A 880 -28.47 -25.27 -7.03
C GLN A 880 -28.85 -26.65 -6.49
N SER A 881 -27.92 -27.35 -5.84
CA SER A 881 -28.19 -28.64 -5.20
C SER A 881 -27.21 -28.94 -4.06
N ILE A 882 -27.72 -29.60 -3.02
CA ILE A 882 -26.92 -30.23 -1.96
C ILE A 882 -27.40 -31.68 -1.85
N THR A 883 -26.51 -32.64 -2.07
CA THR A 883 -26.84 -34.08 -2.09
C THR A 883 -25.77 -34.88 -1.35
N ASN A 884 -26.17 -35.79 -0.46
CA ASN A 884 -25.25 -36.68 0.29
C ASN A 884 -24.09 -35.94 0.99
N CYS A 885 -24.34 -34.74 1.54
CA CYS A 885 -23.36 -34.04 2.34
C CYS A 885 -23.54 -34.41 3.82
N TYR A 886 -22.44 -34.75 4.50
CA TYR A 886 -22.47 -35.27 5.87
C TYR A 886 -21.55 -34.47 6.80
N ALA A 887 -21.94 -34.38 8.07
CA ALA A 887 -21.10 -33.86 9.15
C ALA A 887 -21.01 -34.88 10.29
N LEU A 888 -19.82 -35.07 10.88
CA LEU A 888 -19.63 -36.00 11.99
C LEU A 888 -20.23 -35.45 13.29
N ASN A 889 -21.21 -36.15 13.85
CA ASN A 889 -22.04 -35.70 14.99
C ASN A 889 -21.32 -35.61 16.36
N SER A 890 -20.00 -35.73 16.42
CA SER A 890 -19.20 -35.65 17.65
C SER A 890 -18.53 -34.30 17.89
N THR A 891 -18.68 -33.34 16.97
CA THR A 891 -18.20 -31.98 17.17
C THR A 891 -19.15 -31.25 18.12
N PRO A 892 -18.69 -30.64 19.22
CA PRO A 892 -19.55 -29.92 20.16
C PRO A 892 -20.12 -28.69 19.46
N TYR A 893 -21.34 -28.81 18.92
CA TYR A 893 -22.16 -27.66 18.54
C TYR A 893 -22.53 -26.92 19.82
N VAL A 894 -22.09 -25.67 19.95
CA VAL A 894 -22.78 -24.74 20.84
C VAL A 894 -24.10 -24.40 20.15
N THR A 895 -25.17 -25.13 20.47
CA THR A 895 -26.51 -24.83 19.97
C THR A 895 -26.98 -23.51 20.58
N THR A 896 -26.81 -22.40 19.88
CA THR A 896 -27.44 -21.13 20.22
C THR A 896 -28.85 -21.12 19.65
N ASN A 897 -29.84 -21.11 20.53
CA ASN A 897 -31.27 -21.11 20.24
C ASN A 897 -31.64 -20.00 19.23
N ASN A 898 -31.82 -20.35 17.96
CA ASN A 898 -32.67 -19.62 17.03
C ASN A 898 -33.53 -20.64 16.30
N GLU A 899 -34.84 -20.64 16.58
CA GLU A 899 -35.83 -21.59 16.08
C GLU A 899 -36.12 -21.50 14.57
N ASN A 900 -35.17 -21.04 13.75
CA ASN A 900 -35.39 -20.85 12.30
C ASN A 900 -34.33 -21.49 11.39
N ASP A 901 -33.31 -22.18 11.91
CA ASP A 901 -32.38 -22.93 11.07
C ASP A 901 -32.94 -24.33 10.81
N ASN A 902 -33.42 -24.56 9.58
CA ASN A 902 -33.60 -25.91 9.07
C ASN A 902 -32.20 -26.45 8.73
N ASP A 903 -31.73 -27.40 9.54
CA ASP A 903 -30.49 -28.19 9.38
C ASP A 903 -30.23 -28.68 7.93
#